data_AF-V2XVA0-F1
#
_entry.id   AF-V2XVA0-F1
#
_cell.length_a   1.000
_cell.length_b   1.000
_cell.length_c   1.000
_cell.angle_alpha   90.00
_cell.angle_beta   90.00
_cell.angle_gamma   90.00
#
_symmetry.space_group_name_H-M   'P 1'
#
loop_
_entity.id
_entity.type
_entity.pdbx_description
1 polymer ?
#
loop_
_entity_poly.entity_id
_entity_poly.type
_entity_poly.pdbx_seq_one_letter_code
_entity_poly.pdbx_strand_id
1 'polypeptide(L)'
;MASTTNVISIPIFAGHGTAALAASSTLEQAIADASHPSGALLLSSFHRAFLRERASLSPEDLNDVALPEFNTPQEFLSIISEQPVNGNSLQSNLSLLLVQALRYLAHVEAGSSSGSVDPFTEFLDNNVDHKVGVAGFSSGILPACVVACSQDSLSFIEHAVEVFRFAFWLGLRCQQYQTHATREFIESQRQTRHFWSRVIMGLSESQIRNAIDVFTAKNPALPQVYITAVNDEATFTISGRPDTLSAFIETLPSNSRIFNLTVDTLYHSPCHQDGLRKQVLADVTRRGVAFPKLDNLIFPLRSTFSGELVKDESKSLLEIILDMIVVQPVNWHLVTEALVKAAPADVPVRLLNFGPGTGLVRSLAKAFPKTVSSQDLTSETAAKRPESTATKGQTPIAIVGMALNMPGAPNAAKLWGLLENGINTISEVPSERFNISEYNSSKTKRAMKAHTANFMADPSLFDAKFFRISPREAKSMDPQQRILLQTAYEALENAGYVPNATPTFQQDTFGCYVGVATDDYVQNLRDEIDVYYSTGTLRAFLSGRISYAMGFSGPSIVLDTACSSSCVSIYQACRALSNGDCNAAVAGGVNVIASPDMMIGLDRAHFLSPTGQCKPFDASADGYSRAEGCGLFVLKRLSDAVAENDNILGVIRGVEVNQSGNAHSITHPHAPTQVKLFERLLEKTGVDKHRINVIEAHGTGTQAGDPNELESIRKTFATGRPKTNPLHITSIKANIGHLEAASGSAGLAKLLLMMRHRTIPRLISLKNLNPLIAPLDSDNTAIDTVACEWVPSEPGLPRLAMLNNFGAAGSNGAVLLEEYVPPPRDNIAAAPTTLPFGLSAKDANALNQLRQRYVEYLQKPENEGTSLRDIAYTMTARRQIYPFRMAVSASTRQELVEKLQQASVTQAKESDAEVAFVFSGQGGQYLGMGAALYETCSVFKNHIDECRSLLLCMGFGDILSIICSSGEASGLSATDELEIYQTAVFALEYSLAQMWMSWGLSPVAVVGHSLGEYAALVVAGVLSLRSALFVIASRVRLMLRKCEMNTTGMIAINNGPTEVQKILDSSSLFEALSIACYNSVSDCVVAGPLTGLKALKSHLDSEVHCKSIILNVPFGYYSAAMNPLVDDLNAVLETVKLQAPKIPVVSNVFGSVVEPGDASVFTSTYFSRHCAEPVKFSEGFAALLANAESAASVWIE
;
A
#
# COMPACT_ATOMS: atom_id res chain seq x y z
N MET A 1 -21.21 18.30 -5.00
CA MET A 1 -20.60 17.70 -6.20
C MET A 1 -21.69 17.44 -7.22
N ALA A 2 -21.34 17.32 -8.50
CA ALA A 2 -22.29 17.12 -9.60
C ALA A 2 -23.34 16.07 -9.24
N SER A 3 -24.60 16.39 -9.54
CA SER A 3 -25.71 15.45 -9.57
C SER A 3 -25.22 14.12 -10.16
N THR A 4 -25.56 12.99 -9.53
CA THR A 4 -25.72 11.72 -10.24
C THR A 4 -26.73 12.00 -11.33
N THR A 5 -26.21 12.49 -12.46
CA THR A 5 -26.95 12.61 -13.69
C THR A 5 -27.34 11.18 -14.02
N ASN A 6 -28.62 10.92 -14.26
CA ASN A 6 -29.10 9.67 -14.84
C ASN A 6 -28.25 9.42 -16.11
N VAL A 7 -27.19 8.62 -16.02
CA VAL A 7 -26.34 8.27 -17.15
C VAL A 7 -26.50 6.77 -17.36
N ILE A 8 -26.87 6.39 -18.58
CA ILE A 8 -26.99 4.98 -18.97
C ILE A 8 -25.61 4.47 -19.35
N SER A 9 -25.07 3.50 -18.60
CA SER A 9 -23.75 2.94 -18.85
C SER A 9 -23.84 1.57 -19.52
N ILE A 10 -23.38 1.46 -20.77
CA ILE A 10 -23.50 0.23 -21.57
C ILE A 10 -22.12 -0.44 -21.64
N PRO A 11 -21.91 -1.60 -20.99
CA PRO A 11 -20.67 -2.37 -21.13
C PRO A 11 -20.59 -3.02 -22.50
N ILE A 12 -19.46 -2.82 -23.17
CA ILE A 12 -19.16 -3.35 -24.49
C ILE A 12 -17.92 -4.23 -24.42
N PHE A 13 -18.09 -5.48 -24.85
CA PHE A 13 -17.02 -6.48 -24.92
C PHE A 13 -16.62 -6.75 -26.38
N ALA A 14 -15.32 -6.84 -26.63
CA ALA A 14 -14.76 -7.06 -27.97
C ALA A 14 -14.61 -8.55 -28.29
N GLY A 15 -14.65 -8.87 -29.58
CA GLY A 15 -14.36 -10.20 -30.11
C GLY A 15 -12.94 -10.36 -30.61
N HIS A 16 -12.63 -11.54 -31.15
CA HIS A 16 -11.35 -11.83 -31.80
C HIS A 16 -11.09 -10.92 -33.02
N GLY A 17 -9.81 -10.78 -33.37
CA GLY A 17 -9.39 -10.02 -34.57
C GLY A 17 -8.72 -8.67 -34.28
N THR A 18 -8.62 -8.27 -33.01
CA THR A 18 -7.89 -7.08 -32.57
C THR A 18 -6.42 -7.40 -32.29
N ALA A 19 -5.51 -6.66 -32.93
CA ALA A 19 -4.07 -6.77 -32.65
C ALA A 19 -3.72 -6.28 -31.23
N ALA A 20 -4.60 -5.49 -30.60
CA ALA A 20 -4.39 -4.96 -29.26
C ALA A 20 -4.38 -6.05 -28.18
N LEU A 21 -5.02 -7.22 -28.41
CA LEU A 21 -5.00 -8.33 -27.46
C LEU A 21 -3.57 -8.83 -27.17
N ALA A 22 -2.71 -8.80 -28.19
CA ALA A 22 -1.31 -9.24 -28.08
C ALA A 22 -0.35 -8.10 -27.69
N ALA A 23 -0.88 -6.91 -27.34
CA ALA A 23 -0.04 -5.79 -26.93
C ALA A 23 0.49 -6.02 -25.50
N SER A 24 1.75 -5.63 -25.26
CA SER A 24 2.37 -5.69 -23.93
C SER A 24 1.55 -4.96 -22.88
N SER A 25 0.93 -3.83 -23.25
CA SER A 25 0.04 -3.06 -22.39
C SER A 25 -1.19 -3.84 -21.91
N THR A 26 -1.71 -4.76 -22.72
CA THR A 26 -2.86 -5.59 -22.33
C THR A 26 -2.45 -6.68 -21.36
N LEU A 27 -1.26 -7.26 -21.52
CA LEU A 27 -0.69 -8.19 -20.53
C LEU A 27 -0.39 -7.46 -19.20
N GLU A 28 0.22 -6.28 -19.26
CA GLU A 28 0.50 -5.46 -18.08
C GLU A 28 -0.78 -5.12 -17.32
N GLN A 29 -1.83 -4.70 -18.04
CA GLN A 29 -3.12 -4.42 -17.42
C GLN A 29 -3.76 -5.68 -16.82
N ALA A 30 -3.72 -6.82 -17.51
CA ALA A 30 -4.25 -8.07 -16.97
C ALA A 30 -3.49 -8.55 -15.72
N ILE A 31 -2.18 -8.33 -15.65
CA ILE A 31 -1.37 -8.58 -14.45
C ILE A 31 -1.83 -7.67 -13.30
N ALA A 32 -2.03 -6.38 -13.57
CA ALA A 32 -2.53 -5.44 -12.58
C ALA A 32 -3.93 -5.83 -12.09
N ASP A 33 -4.85 -6.15 -13.01
CA ASP A 33 -6.21 -6.56 -12.67
C ASP A 33 -6.22 -7.86 -11.84
N ALA A 34 -5.35 -8.82 -12.16
CA ALA A 34 -5.19 -10.06 -11.41
C ALA A 34 -4.56 -9.89 -10.02
N SER A 35 -4.00 -8.72 -9.70
CA SER A 35 -3.47 -8.42 -8.37
C SER A 35 -4.55 -8.01 -7.36
N HIS A 36 -5.74 -7.63 -7.83
CA HIS A 36 -6.88 -7.36 -6.95
C HIS A 36 -7.42 -8.65 -6.32
N PRO A 37 -8.05 -8.61 -5.12
CA PRO A 37 -8.55 -9.81 -4.44
C PRO A 37 -9.48 -10.69 -5.30
N SER A 38 -10.52 -10.13 -5.94
CA SER A 38 -11.40 -10.91 -6.82
C SER A 38 -10.70 -11.33 -8.11
N GLY A 39 -9.79 -10.51 -8.62
CA GLY A 39 -8.95 -10.84 -9.79
C GLY A 39 -8.04 -12.05 -9.54
N ALA A 40 -7.37 -12.10 -8.39
CA ALA A 40 -6.51 -13.21 -7.99
C ALA A 40 -7.31 -14.52 -7.82
N LEU A 41 -8.51 -14.44 -7.23
CA LEU A 41 -9.42 -15.57 -7.10
C LEU A 41 -9.91 -16.08 -8.46
N LEU A 42 -10.29 -15.16 -9.37
CA LEU A 42 -10.69 -15.52 -10.74
C LEU A 42 -9.54 -16.20 -11.49
N LEU A 43 -8.32 -15.64 -11.43
CA LEU A 43 -7.14 -16.19 -12.10
C LEU A 43 -6.82 -17.61 -11.59
N SER A 44 -6.82 -17.81 -10.28
CA SER A 44 -6.63 -19.12 -9.66
C SER A 44 -7.70 -20.12 -10.08
N SER A 45 -8.96 -19.67 -10.16
CA SER A 45 -10.08 -20.51 -10.57
C SER A 45 -10.00 -20.89 -12.05
N PHE A 46 -9.61 -19.96 -12.93
CA PHE A 46 -9.38 -20.23 -14.36
C PHE A 46 -8.20 -21.17 -14.57
N HIS A 47 -7.10 -20.97 -13.85
CA HIS A 47 -5.94 -21.87 -13.91
C HIS A 47 -6.31 -23.30 -13.49
N ARG A 48 -7.06 -23.45 -12.40
CA ARG A 48 -7.55 -24.76 -11.96
C ARG A 48 -8.52 -25.39 -12.96
N ALA A 49 -9.43 -24.60 -13.54
CA ALA A 49 -10.32 -25.06 -14.59
C ALA A 49 -9.54 -25.51 -15.83
N PHE A 50 -8.53 -24.75 -16.24
CA PHE A 50 -7.64 -25.10 -17.35
C PHE A 50 -6.93 -26.44 -17.12
N LEU A 51 -6.32 -26.62 -15.95
CA LEU A 51 -5.65 -27.88 -15.61
C LEU A 51 -6.61 -29.07 -15.64
N ARG A 52 -7.84 -28.88 -15.15
CA ARG A 52 -8.89 -29.91 -15.17
C ARG A 52 -9.31 -30.28 -16.59
N GLU A 53 -9.61 -29.29 -17.42
CA GLU A 53 -10.05 -29.55 -18.80
C GLU A 53 -8.91 -30.15 -19.64
N ARG A 54 -7.68 -29.66 -19.48
CA ARG A 54 -6.45 -30.20 -20.09
C ARG A 54 -6.22 -31.66 -19.71
N ALA A 55 -6.40 -32.02 -18.44
CA ALA A 55 -6.26 -33.40 -17.99
C ALA A 55 -7.31 -34.35 -18.57
N SER A 56 -8.41 -33.82 -19.14
CA SER A 56 -9.48 -34.60 -19.77
C SER A 56 -9.35 -34.75 -21.29
N LEU A 57 -8.27 -34.22 -21.88
CA LEU A 57 -7.98 -34.34 -23.30
C LEU A 57 -7.63 -35.78 -23.68
N SER A 58 -8.16 -36.26 -24.81
CA SER A 58 -7.74 -37.55 -25.36
C SER A 58 -6.36 -37.43 -26.04
N PRO A 59 -5.65 -38.54 -26.29
CA PRO A 59 -4.41 -38.52 -27.07
C PRO A 59 -4.58 -37.91 -28.48
N GLU A 60 -5.76 -38.06 -29.09
CA GLU A 60 -6.09 -37.41 -30.37
C GLU A 60 -6.19 -35.89 -30.22
N ASP A 61 -6.85 -35.40 -29.17
CA ASP A 61 -6.96 -33.96 -28.91
C ASP A 61 -5.59 -33.32 -28.60
N LEU A 62 -4.67 -34.05 -27.96
CA LEU A 62 -3.31 -33.58 -27.66
C LEU A 62 -2.41 -33.48 -28.89
N ASN A 63 -2.65 -34.26 -29.95
CA ASN A 63 -1.85 -34.21 -31.18
C ASN A 63 -2.15 -32.95 -32.00
N ASP A 64 -3.35 -32.39 -31.88
CA ASP A 64 -3.81 -31.25 -32.68
C ASP A 64 -3.59 -29.89 -32.00
N VAL A 65 -3.16 -29.86 -30.73
CA VAL A 65 -2.97 -28.62 -29.97
C VAL A 65 -1.68 -28.63 -29.14
N ALA A 66 -0.78 -27.69 -29.45
CA ALA A 66 0.35 -27.35 -28.59
C ALA A 66 -0.11 -26.43 -27.46
N LEU A 67 -0.32 -26.97 -26.25
CA LEU A 67 -0.61 -26.20 -25.04
C LEU A 67 0.61 -26.14 -24.11
N PRO A 68 1.04 -24.94 -23.68
CA PRO A 68 2.04 -24.81 -22.63
C PRO A 68 1.58 -25.44 -21.31
N GLU A 69 2.54 -25.82 -20.47
CA GLU A 69 2.27 -26.15 -19.07
C GLU A 69 2.35 -24.89 -18.22
N PHE A 70 1.32 -24.66 -17.41
CA PHE A 70 1.30 -23.57 -16.43
C PHE A 70 1.22 -24.20 -15.05
N ASN A 71 2.27 -24.09 -14.24
CA ASN A 71 2.35 -24.69 -12.91
C ASN A 71 1.72 -23.80 -11.84
N THR A 72 1.65 -22.49 -12.08
CA THR A 72 1.07 -21.51 -11.16
C THR A 72 0.00 -20.66 -11.83
N PRO A 73 -0.94 -20.08 -11.06
CA PRO A 73 -1.90 -19.11 -11.60
C PRO A 73 -1.22 -17.92 -12.28
N GLN A 74 -0.08 -17.45 -11.77
CA GLN A 74 0.68 -16.34 -12.34
C GLN A 74 1.30 -16.72 -13.69
N GLU A 75 1.83 -17.94 -13.82
CA GLU A 75 2.30 -18.46 -15.11
C GLU A 75 1.17 -18.54 -16.15
N PHE A 76 -0.08 -18.78 -15.71
CA PHE A 76 -1.23 -18.83 -16.60
C PHE A 76 -1.48 -17.52 -17.35
N LEU A 77 -1.13 -16.35 -16.79
CA LEU A 77 -1.22 -15.06 -17.50
C LEU A 77 -0.34 -14.99 -18.76
N SER A 78 0.71 -15.81 -18.85
CA SER A 78 1.55 -15.90 -20.05
C SER A 78 0.81 -16.48 -21.27
N ILE A 79 -0.41 -17.00 -21.08
CA ILE A 79 -1.34 -17.34 -22.17
C ILE A 79 -1.64 -16.10 -23.06
N ILE A 80 -1.47 -14.88 -22.54
CA ILE A 80 -1.66 -13.59 -23.24
C ILE A 80 -0.39 -13.14 -24.05
N SER A 81 0.76 -13.79 -23.86
CA SER A 81 2.10 -13.28 -24.28
C SER A 81 2.32 -13.00 -25.79
N GLU A 82 3.32 -12.14 -26.07
CA GLU A 82 3.67 -11.51 -27.37
C GLU A 82 4.08 -12.45 -28.52
N GLN A 83 4.37 -13.71 -28.24
CA GLN A 83 4.69 -14.69 -29.27
C GLN A 83 3.45 -15.56 -29.46
N PRO A 84 2.49 -15.18 -30.32
CA PRO A 84 1.42 -16.08 -30.67
C PRO A 84 2.08 -17.32 -31.27
N VAL A 85 2.02 -18.44 -30.54
CA VAL A 85 2.34 -19.73 -31.11
C VAL A 85 1.36 -19.89 -32.27
N ASN A 86 1.86 -19.68 -33.49
CA ASN A 86 1.23 -19.95 -34.78
C ASN A 86 -0.26 -20.32 -34.70
N GLY A 87 -1.14 -19.32 -34.68
CA GLY A 87 -2.57 -19.52 -34.97
C GLY A 87 -3.33 -20.45 -34.02
N ASN A 88 -2.99 -20.51 -32.72
CA ASN A 88 -3.72 -21.33 -31.75
C ASN A 88 -5.06 -20.69 -31.32
N SER A 89 -6.16 -21.17 -31.89
CA SER A 89 -7.53 -20.70 -31.61
C SER A 89 -7.96 -20.93 -30.16
N LEU A 90 -7.44 -21.97 -29.50
CA LEU A 90 -7.72 -22.22 -28.08
C LEU A 90 -7.07 -21.15 -27.20
N GLN A 91 -5.79 -20.86 -27.41
CA GLN A 91 -5.08 -19.81 -26.68
C GLN A 91 -5.78 -18.45 -26.88
N SER A 92 -6.06 -18.06 -28.12
CA SER A 92 -6.75 -16.80 -28.44
C SER A 92 -8.12 -16.68 -27.76
N ASN A 93 -8.90 -17.76 -27.65
CA ASN A 93 -10.20 -17.76 -26.95
C ASN A 93 -10.05 -17.54 -25.45
N LEU A 94 -9.14 -18.28 -24.82
CA LEU A 94 -8.94 -18.20 -23.37
C LEU A 94 -8.36 -16.84 -22.94
N SER A 95 -7.38 -16.33 -23.68
CA SER A 95 -6.73 -15.04 -23.37
C SER A 95 -7.72 -13.88 -23.44
N LEU A 96 -8.57 -13.84 -24.47
CA LEU A 96 -9.54 -12.77 -24.64
C LEU A 96 -10.61 -12.78 -23.54
N LEU A 97 -11.09 -13.95 -23.12
CA LEU A 97 -12.04 -14.06 -22.02
C LEU A 97 -11.40 -13.65 -20.69
N LEU A 98 -10.19 -14.15 -20.42
CA LEU A 98 -9.43 -13.83 -19.19
C LEU A 98 -9.23 -12.32 -19.03
N VAL A 99 -8.72 -11.65 -20.06
CA VAL A 99 -8.48 -10.20 -20.03
C VAL A 99 -9.77 -9.41 -19.75
N GLN A 100 -10.86 -9.73 -20.46
CA GLN A 100 -12.11 -8.99 -20.33
C GLN A 100 -12.80 -9.24 -18.98
N ALA A 101 -12.72 -10.46 -18.44
CA ALA A 101 -13.29 -10.80 -17.15
C ALA A 101 -12.52 -10.18 -15.98
N LEU A 102 -11.18 -10.20 -16.04
CA LEU A 102 -10.32 -9.53 -15.05
C LEU A 102 -10.58 -8.01 -15.04
N ARG A 103 -10.64 -7.38 -16.22
CA ARG A 103 -10.85 -5.94 -16.31
C ARG A 103 -12.21 -5.50 -15.80
N TYR A 104 -13.24 -6.32 -16.01
CA TYR A 104 -14.58 -6.07 -15.46
C TYR A 104 -14.55 -6.11 -13.92
N LEU A 105 -13.98 -7.17 -13.32
CA LEU A 105 -13.86 -7.28 -11.86
C LEU A 105 -13.07 -6.13 -11.24
N ALA A 106 -11.92 -5.77 -11.83
CA ALA A 106 -11.12 -4.67 -11.33
C ALA A 106 -11.87 -3.33 -11.36
N HIS A 107 -12.69 -3.10 -12.39
CA HIS A 107 -13.52 -1.88 -12.48
C HIS A 107 -14.57 -1.78 -11.38
N VAL A 108 -15.30 -2.87 -11.12
CA VAL A 108 -16.36 -2.87 -10.08
C VAL A 108 -15.79 -2.84 -8.66
N GLU A 109 -14.63 -3.48 -8.43
CA GLU A 109 -13.94 -3.39 -7.14
C GLU A 109 -13.39 -1.98 -6.87
N ALA A 110 -12.85 -1.29 -7.88
CA ALA A 110 -12.40 0.10 -7.72
C ALA A 110 -13.55 1.03 -7.31
N GLY A 111 -14.76 0.81 -7.83
CA GLY A 111 -15.98 1.52 -7.43
C GLY A 111 -16.46 1.23 -6.00
N SER A 112 -15.97 0.16 -5.36
CA SER A 112 -16.36 -0.21 -3.98
C SER A 112 -15.75 0.69 -2.91
N SER A 113 -14.66 1.40 -3.25
CA SER A 113 -13.97 2.32 -2.35
C SER A 113 -14.73 3.62 -2.05
N SER A 114 -15.87 3.86 -2.73
CA SER A 114 -16.73 5.04 -2.54
C SER A 114 -17.88 4.86 -1.54
N GLY A 115 -17.88 3.78 -0.74
CA GLY A 115 -18.83 3.59 0.37
C GLY A 115 -20.23 3.08 -0.01
N SER A 116 -20.42 2.54 -1.21
CA SER A 116 -21.65 1.83 -1.60
C SER A 116 -21.64 0.40 -1.04
N VAL A 117 -22.79 -0.08 -0.56
CA VAL A 117 -22.94 -1.40 0.07
C VAL A 117 -22.98 -2.52 -0.97
N ASP A 118 -23.24 -2.21 -2.26
CA ASP A 118 -23.15 -3.20 -3.35
C ASP A 118 -22.88 -2.54 -4.74
N PRO A 119 -21.61 -2.30 -5.10
CA PRO A 119 -21.20 -1.52 -6.29
C PRO A 119 -21.15 -2.34 -7.60
N PHE A 120 -21.42 -3.65 -7.54
CA PHE A 120 -21.21 -4.56 -8.68
C PHE A 120 -22.13 -4.28 -9.87
N THR A 121 -23.39 -3.89 -9.62
CA THR A 121 -24.40 -3.63 -10.65
C THR A 121 -24.99 -2.22 -10.64
N GLU A 122 -24.61 -1.34 -9.71
CA GLU A 122 -25.24 -0.02 -9.53
C GLU A 122 -25.24 0.83 -10.82
N PHE A 123 -24.18 0.74 -11.63
CA PHE A 123 -24.10 1.44 -12.92
C PHE A 123 -24.92 0.77 -14.05
N LEU A 124 -25.42 -0.44 -13.82
CA LEU A 124 -26.25 -1.23 -14.75
C LEU A 124 -27.73 -1.18 -14.39
N ASP A 125 -28.14 -0.64 -13.24
CA ASP A 125 -29.56 -0.63 -12.81
C ASP A 125 -30.45 0.08 -13.84
N ASN A 126 -30.00 1.24 -14.35
CA ASN A 126 -30.67 1.98 -15.42
C ASN A 126 -30.75 1.19 -16.74
N ASN A 127 -29.93 0.14 -16.94
CA ASN A 127 -29.96 -0.65 -18.16
C ASN A 127 -31.18 -1.57 -18.23
N VAL A 128 -31.70 -2.01 -17.09
CA VAL A 128 -32.90 -2.85 -17.00
C VAL A 128 -34.12 -2.05 -17.43
N ASP A 129 -34.28 -0.85 -16.88
CA ASP A 129 -35.41 0.05 -17.16
C ASP A 129 -35.47 0.46 -18.64
N HIS A 130 -34.31 0.72 -19.25
CA HIS A 130 -34.21 1.17 -20.64
C HIS A 130 -33.94 0.06 -21.65
N LYS A 131 -33.82 -1.20 -21.21
CA LYS A 131 -33.56 -2.37 -22.08
C LYS A 131 -32.30 -2.22 -22.95
N VAL A 132 -31.30 -1.45 -22.53
CA VAL A 132 -30.05 -1.27 -23.29
C VAL A 132 -29.08 -2.43 -23.05
N GLY A 133 -28.99 -2.91 -21.80
CA GLY A 133 -28.29 -4.14 -21.44
C GLY A 133 -26.77 -4.12 -21.57
N VAL A 134 -26.21 -5.32 -21.76
CA VAL A 134 -24.79 -5.58 -22.02
C VAL A 134 -24.63 -6.08 -23.47
N ALA A 135 -23.55 -5.68 -24.15
CA ALA A 135 -23.29 -6.11 -25.52
C ALA A 135 -21.88 -6.68 -25.70
N GLY A 136 -21.77 -7.72 -26.53
CA GLY A 136 -20.50 -8.33 -26.89
C GLY A 136 -20.42 -8.61 -28.38
N PHE A 137 -19.30 -8.24 -29.02
CA PHE A 137 -19.06 -8.56 -30.43
C PHE A 137 -18.44 -9.95 -30.55
N SER A 138 -19.02 -10.83 -31.38
CA SER A 138 -18.51 -12.21 -31.57
C SER A 138 -18.32 -12.92 -30.21
N SER A 139 -17.11 -13.41 -29.91
CA SER A 139 -16.75 -14.09 -28.65
C SER A 139 -16.79 -13.18 -27.42
N GLY A 140 -16.81 -11.86 -27.60
CA GLY A 140 -17.09 -10.90 -26.54
C GLY A 140 -18.49 -11.10 -25.91
N ILE A 141 -19.38 -11.86 -26.56
CA ILE A 141 -20.65 -12.27 -25.96
C ILE A 141 -20.47 -13.18 -24.73
N LEU A 142 -19.31 -13.84 -24.57
CA LEU A 142 -19.02 -14.70 -23.41
C LEU A 142 -18.91 -13.89 -22.11
N PRO A 143 -17.98 -12.92 -21.97
CA PRO A 143 -17.95 -12.08 -20.79
C PRO A 143 -19.23 -11.22 -20.64
N ALA A 144 -19.87 -10.80 -21.74
CA ALA A 144 -21.17 -10.12 -21.68
C ALA A 144 -22.26 -10.99 -21.03
N CYS A 145 -22.29 -12.29 -21.35
CA CYS A 145 -23.21 -13.25 -20.74
C CYS A 145 -22.91 -13.45 -19.25
N VAL A 146 -21.63 -13.50 -18.85
CA VAL A 146 -21.25 -13.61 -17.43
C VAL A 146 -21.76 -12.39 -16.65
N VAL A 147 -21.53 -11.18 -17.15
CA VAL A 147 -22.04 -9.94 -16.53
C VAL A 147 -23.57 -9.97 -16.44
N ALA A 148 -24.24 -10.34 -17.54
CA ALA A 148 -25.70 -10.36 -17.59
C ALA A 148 -26.33 -11.36 -16.60
N CYS A 149 -25.59 -12.40 -16.21
CA CYS A 149 -26.05 -13.44 -15.29
C CYS A 149 -25.62 -13.26 -13.82
N SER A 150 -24.92 -12.18 -13.47
CA SER A 150 -24.29 -12.06 -12.14
C SER A 150 -24.80 -10.85 -11.36
N GLN A 151 -25.02 -11.04 -10.05
CA GLN A 151 -25.49 -9.98 -9.14
C GLN A 151 -24.37 -9.39 -8.31
N ASP A 152 -23.29 -10.16 -8.11
CA ASP A 152 -22.15 -9.81 -7.27
C ASP A 152 -20.86 -10.44 -7.83
N SER A 153 -19.71 -10.08 -7.25
CA SER A 153 -18.40 -10.60 -7.67
C SER A 153 -18.27 -12.12 -7.54
N LEU A 154 -18.96 -12.76 -6.58
CA LEU A 154 -18.85 -14.20 -6.33
C LEU A 154 -19.61 -15.00 -7.38
N SER A 155 -20.86 -14.64 -7.65
CA SER A 155 -21.68 -15.19 -8.74
C SER A 155 -21.06 -14.93 -10.10
N PHE A 156 -20.39 -13.77 -10.28
CA PHE A 156 -19.58 -13.51 -11.47
C PHE A 156 -18.44 -14.51 -11.64
N ILE A 157 -17.65 -14.75 -10.60
CA ILE A 157 -16.53 -15.71 -10.67
C ILE A 157 -17.07 -17.13 -10.95
N GLU A 158 -18.17 -17.52 -10.31
CA GLU A 158 -18.82 -18.82 -10.53
C GLU A 158 -19.24 -19.01 -12.00
N HIS A 159 -20.01 -18.06 -12.55
CA HIS A 159 -20.42 -18.08 -13.95
C HIS A 159 -19.22 -17.99 -14.91
N ALA A 160 -18.23 -17.16 -14.60
CA ALA A 160 -17.03 -16.97 -15.41
C ALA A 160 -16.24 -18.28 -15.56
N VAL A 161 -16.12 -19.07 -14.48
CA VAL A 161 -15.42 -20.37 -14.52
C VAL A 161 -16.12 -21.35 -15.45
N GLU A 162 -17.44 -21.45 -15.41
CA GLU A 162 -18.19 -22.36 -16.29
C GLU A 162 -18.18 -21.88 -17.75
N VAL A 163 -18.26 -20.56 -17.98
CA VAL A 163 -18.07 -19.97 -19.32
C VAL A 163 -16.64 -20.18 -19.84
N PHE A 164 -15.63 -20.16 -18.96
CA PHE A 164 -14.24 -20.46 -19.31
C PHE A 164 -14.07 -21.93 -19.73
N ARG A 165 -14.69 -22.87 -19.01
CA ARG A 165 -14.70 -24.30 -19.39
C ARG A 165 -15.37 -24.50 -20.75
N PHE A 166 -16.47 -23.80 -21.02
CA PHE A 166 -17.09 -23.78 -22.36
C PHE A 166 -16.13 -23.21 -23.43
N ALA A 167 -15.49 -22.07 -23.17
CA ALA A 167 -14.56 -21.42 -24.08
C ALA A 167 -13.36 -22.31 -24.42
N PHE A 168 -12.91 -23.14 -23.48
CA PHE A 168 -11.87 -24.15 -23.71
C PHE A 168 -12.28 -25.16 -24.79
N TRP A 169 -13.46 -25.78 -24.66
CA TRP A 169 -13.91 -26.77 -25.65
C TRP A 169 -14.24 -26.16 -27.01
N LEU A 170 -14.82 -24.96 -27.00
CA LEU A 170 -15.01 -24.18 -28.22
C LEU A 170 -13.67 -23.92 -28.93
N GLY A 171 -12.67 -23.43 -28.21
CA GLY A 171 -11.33 -23.16 -28.74
C GLY A 171 -10.62 -24.40 -29.28
N LEU A 172 -10.73 -25.53 -28.57
CA LEU A 172 -10.16 -26.80 -29.00
C LEU A 172 -10.75 -27.28 -30.33
N ARG A 173 -12.08 -27.29 -30.48
CA ARG A 173 -12.74 -27.73 -31.72
C ARG A 173 -12.49 -26.76 -32.88
N CYS A 174 -12.41 -25.47 -32.59
CA CYS A 174 -11.97 -24.44 -33.53
C CYS A 174 -10.54 -24.68 -34.04
N GLN A 175 -9.63 -25.08 -33.14
CA GLN A 175 -8.25 -25.41 -33.47
C GLN A 175 -8.16 -26.65 -34.36
N GLN A 176 -8.90 -27.71 -34.04
CA GLN A 176 -8.94 -28.93 -34.85
C GLN A 176 -9.53 -28.67 -36.25
N TYR A 177 -10.60 -27.88 -36.33
CA TYR A 177 -11.15 -27.46 -37.63
C TYR A 177 -10.10 -26.71 -38.45
N GLN A 178 -9.38 -25.77 -37.85
CA GLN A 178 -8.31 -25.02 -38.51
C GLN A 178 -7.21 -25.97 -39.03
N THR A 179 -6.70 -26.86 -38.18
CA THR A 179 -5.66 -27.83 -38.52
C THR A 179 -6.11 -28.72 -39.67
N HIS A 180 -7.33 -29.27 -39.63
CA HIS A 180 -7.87 -30.13 -40.69
C HIS A 180 -8.06 -29.38 -42.01
N ALA A 181 -8.67 -28.20 -41.96
CA ALA A 181 -8.96 -27.41 -43.16
C ALA A 181 -7.70 -26.92 -43.88
N THR A 182 -6.56 -26.82 -43.17
CA THR A 182 -5.29 -26.30 -43.72
C THR A 182 -4.22 -27.36 -43.95
N ARG A 183 -4.45 -28.61 -43.54
CA ARG A 183 -3.50 -29.74 -43.61
C ARG A 183 -2.89 -29.93 -45.00
N GLU A 184 -3.70 -29.84 -46.05
CA GLU A 184 -3.26 -30.04 -47.44
C GLU A 184 -2.52 -28.83 -48.05
N PHE A 185 -2.66 -27.63 -47.47
CA PHE A 185 -2.15 -26.37 -48.03
C PHE A 185 -0.83 -25.92 -47.39
N ILE A 186 -0.68 -26.09 -46.06
CA ILE A 186 0.47 -25.55 -45.30
C ILE A 186 1.78 -26.29 -45.59
N GLU A 187 1.76 -27.55 -46.07
CA GLU A 187 2.98 -28.29 -46.44
C GLU A 187 3.79 -27.61 -47.57
N SER A 188 3.17 -26.70 -48.34
CA SER A 188 3.80 -26.04 -49.50
C SER A 188 4.35 -24.62 -49.26
N GLN A 189 3.94 -23.92 -48.18
CA GLN A 189 4.34 -22.51 -47.91
C GLN A 189 4.66 -22.24 -46.43
N ARG A 190 5.84 -22.66 -45.98
CA ARG A 190 6.25 -22.61 -44.55
C ARG A 190 6.65 -21.23 -43.99
N GLN A 191 6.38 -20.10 -44.66
CA GLN A 191 6.92 -18.78 -44.23
C GLN A 191 5.96 -17.58 -44.24
N THR A 192 4.67 -17.73 -44.57
CA THR A 192 3.71 -16.59 -44.60
C THR A 192 2.56 -16.78 -43.61
N ARG A 193 2.23 -15.71 -42.85
CA ARG A 193 1.07 -15.72 -41.93
C ARG A 193 -0.23 -15.82 -42.72
N HIS A 194 -1.08 -16.77 -42.36
CA HIS A 194 -2.36 -17.00 -43.03
C HIS A 194 -3.51 -16.30 -42.31
N PHE A 195 -4.30 -15.48 -43.01
CA PHE A 195 -5.42 -14.74 -42.45
C PHE A 195 -6.75 -15.41 -42.82
N TRP A 196 -7.56 -15.74 -41.82
CA TRP A 196 -8.88 -16.36 -42.01
C TRP A 196 -10.01 -15.36 -42.21
N SER A 197 -9.77 -14.08 -41.89
CA SER A 197 -10.78 -13.03 -41.96
C SER A 197 -10.16 -11.70 -42.41
N ARG A 198 -10.88 -10.96 -43.26
CA ARG A 198 -10.51 -9.61 -43.69
C ARG A 198 -11.71 -8.67 -43.68
N VAL A 199 -11.50 -7.43 -43.23
CA VAL A 199 -12.48 -6.36 -43.31
C VAL A 199 -12.38 -5.69 -44.67
N ILE A 200 -13.50 -5.53 -45.35
CA ILE A 200 -13.64 -4.85 -46.63
C ILE A 200 -14.48 -3.59 -46.41
N MET A 201 -13.95 -2.45 -46.84
CA MET A 201 -14.65 -1.16 -46.77
C MET A 201 -14.88 -0.57 -48.16
N GLY A 202 -16.05 0.05 -48.35
CA GLY A 202 -16.38 0.85 -49.53
C GLY A 202 -17.20 0.14 -50.61
N LEU A 203 -17.75 -1.03 -50.30
CA LEU A 203 -18.70 -1.74 -51.15
C LEU A 203 -20.01 -1.93 -50.38
N SER A 204 -21.16 -1.88 -51.07
CA SER A 204 -22.46 -2.23 -50.47
C SER A 204 -22.61 -3.74 -50.30
N GLU A 205 -23.51 -4.16 -49.42
CA GLU A 205 -23.79 -5.59 -49.17
C GLU A 205 -24.14 -6.34 -50.46
N SER A 206 -24.98 -5.74 -51.31
CA SER A 206 -25.38 -6.32 -52.60
C SER A 206 -24.19 -6.58 -53.53
N GLN A 207 -23.21 -5.67 -53.56
CA GLN A 207 -22.01 -5.79 -54.37
C GLN A 207 -21.10 -6.91 -53.86
N ILE A 208 -20.96 -7.02 -52.53
CA ILE A 208 -20.16 -8.08 -51.90
C ILE A 208 -20.80 -9.45 -52.11
N ARG A 209 -22.11 -9.59 -51.88
CA ARG A 209 -22.82 -10.86 -52.12
C ARG A 209 -22.68 -11.31 -53.57
N ASN A 210 -22.90 -10.40 -54.52
CA ASN A 210 -22.69 -10.69 -55.94
C ASN A 210 -21.23 -11.07 -56.25
N ALA A 211 -20.25 -10.41 -55.64
CA ALA A 211 -18.83 -10.78 -55.81
C ALA A 211 -18.54 -12.19 -55.29
N ILE A 212 -19.09 -12.57 -54.14
CA ILE A 212 -18.95 -13.92 -53.58
C ILE A 212 -19.61 -14.95 -54.49
N ASP A 213 -20.83 -14.69 -54.98
CA ASP A 213 -21.55 -15.61 -55.87
C ASP A 213 -20.80 -15.81 -57.20
N VAL A 214 -20.30 -14.72 -57.80
CA VAL A 214 -19.50 -14.77 -59.04
C VAL A 214 -18.18 -15.51 -58.81
N PHE A 215 -17.49 -15.26 -57.70
CA PHE A 215 -16.24 -15.95 -57.35
C PHE A 215 -16.47 -17.45 -57.14
N THR A 216 -17.53 -17.81 -56.41
CA THR A 216 -17.90 -19.20 -56.11
C THR A 216 -18.26 -19.95 -57.39
N ALA A 217 -19.03 -19.33 -58.28
CA ALA A 217 -19.38 -19.91 -59.58
C ALA A 217 -18.16 -20.13 -60.48
N LYS A 218 -17.16 -19.24 -60.43
CA LYS A 218 -15.92 -19.35 -61.22
C LYS A 218 -14.90 -20.34 -60.63
N ASN A 219 -14.99 -20.63 -59.32
CA ASN A 219 -14.02 -21.46 -58.62
C ASN A 219 -14.70 -22.58 -57.80
N PRO A 220 -15.46 -23.50 -58.43
CA PRO A 220 -16.25 -24.51 -57.72
C PRO A 220 -15.41 -25.54 -56.94
N ALA A 221 -14.10 -25.61 -57.20
CA ALA A 221 -13.16 -26.50 -56.50
C ALA A 221 -12.60 -25.89 -55.20
N LEU A 222 -12.79 -24.59 -54.97
CA LEU A 222 -12.37 -23.93 -53.74
C LEU A 222 -13.53 -23.91 -52.72
N PRO A 223 -13.24 -24.02 -51.41
CA PRO A 223 -14.24 -23.76 -50.37
C PRO A 223 -14.91 -22.38 -50.53
N GLN A 224 -16.13 -22.22 -50.01
CA GLN A 224 -16.83 -20.94 -50.07
C GLN A 224 -16.25 -19.93 -49.05
N VAL A 225 -16.32 -18.63 -49.38
CA VAL A 225 -16.10 -17.52 -48.44
C VAL A 225 -17.45 -16.95 -47.97
N TYR A 226 -17.50 -16.47 -46.74
CA TYR A 226 -18.74 -16.04 -46.09
C TYR A 226 -18.64 -14.60 -45.59
N ILE A 227 -19.75 -13.87 -45.66
CA ILE A 227 -19.93 -12.63 -44.87
C ILE A 227 -20.15 -13.06 -43.43
N THR A 228 -19.17 -12.81 -42.57
CA THR A 228 -19.16 -13.25 -41.16
C THR A 228 -19.45 -12.11 -40.19
N ALA A 229 -19.28 -10.86 -40.61
CA ALA A 229 -19.78 -9.70 -39.87
C ALA A 229 -20.23 -8.56 -40.80
N VAL A 230 -21.29 -7.87 -40.40
CA VAL A 230 -21.80 -6.65 -41.03
C VAL A 230 -21.77 -5.53 -39.98
N ASN A 231 -20.77 -4.66 -40.09
CA ASN A 231 -20.51 -3.60 -39.11
C ASN A 231 -21.36 -2.35 -39.37
N ASP A 232 -21.50 -1.96 -40.64
CA ASP A 232 -22.31 -0.86 -41.13
C ASP A 232 -22.63 -1.08 -42.63
N GLU A 233 -23.28 -0.11 -43.29
CA GLU A 233 -23.71 -0.21 -44.70
C GLU A 233 -22.56 -0.43 -45.72
N ALA A 234 -21.31 -0.15 -45.34
CA ALA A 234 -20.16 -0.20 -46.23
C ALA A 234 -18.96 -0.98 -45.67
N THR A 235 -19.07 -1.60 -44.50
CA THR A 235 -17.99 -2.29 -43.78
C THR A 235 -18.39 -3.72 -43.44
N PHE A 236 -17.73 -4.69 -44.08
CA PHE A 236 -18.06 -6.11 -43.99
C PHE A 236 -16.82 -6.93 -43.65
N THR A 237 -16.96 -7.93 -42.79
CA THR A 237 -15.90 -8.93 -42.59
C THR A 237 -16.21 -10.17 -43.42
N ILE A 238 -15.25 -10.55 -44.26
CA ILE A 238 -15.30 -11.77 -45.06
C ILE A 238 -14.30 -12.76 -44.49
N SER A 239 -14.76 -13.99 -44.27
CA SER A 239 -13.94 -15.07 -43.75
C SER A 239 -14.05 -16.32 -44.61
N GLY A 240 -12.98 -17.11 -44.62
CA GLY A 240 -12.89 -18.36 -45.34
C GLY A 240 -11.49 -18.96 -45.21
N ARG A 241 -11.27 -20.11 -45.86
CA ARG A 241 -9.94 -20.73 -45.86
C ARG A 241 -8.91 -19.74 -46.43
N PRO A 242 -7.71 -19.57 -45.84
CA PRO A 242 -6.83 -18.46 -46.20
C PRO A 242 -6.43 -18.35 -47.68
N ASP A 243 -6.24 -19.48 -48.37
CA ASP A 243 -5.96 -19.57 -49.80
C ASP A 243 -7.12 -19.03 -50.65
N THR A 244 -8.33 -19.47 -50.31
CA THR A 244 -9.58 -19.08 -50.96
C THR A 244 -9.89 -17.62 -50.71
N LEU A 245 -9.74 -17.16 -49.46
CA LEU A 245 -9.96 -15.78 -49.09
C LEU A 245 -9.00 -14.85 -49.84
N SER A 246 -7.75 -15.26 -50.02
CA SER A 246 -6.77 -14.46 -50.75
C SER A 246 -7.10 -14.38 -52.23
N ALA A 247 -7.49 -15.50 -52.86
CA ALA A 247 -7.97 -15.52 -54.25
C ALA A 247 -9.25 -14.69 -54.45
N PHE A 248 -10.20 -14.72 -53.50
CA PHE A 248 -11.40 -13.89 -53.55
C PHE A 248 -11.06 -12.39 -53.52
N ILE A 249 -10.16 -11.99 -52.63
CA ILE A 249 -9.76 -10.59 -52.45
C ILE A 249 -9.12 -10.02 -53.72
N GLU A 250 -8.35 -10.82 -54.47
CA GLU A 250 -7.78 -10.42 -55.76
C GLU A 250 -8.84 -10.12 -56.84
N THR A 251 -10.07 -10.62 -56.68
CA THR A 251 -11.17 -10.34 -57.61
C THR A 251 -11.93 -9.05 -57.32
N LEU A 252 -11.65 -8.40 -56.19
CA LEU A 252 -12.35 -7.17 -55.78
C LEU A 252 -11.82 -5.94 -56.52
N PRO A 253 -12.66 -4.90 -56.68
CA PRO A 253 -12.24 -3.62 -57.26
C PRO A 253 -11.03 -3.01 -56.52
N SER A 254 -10.11 -2.41 -57.27
CA SER A 254 -8.87 -1.82 -56.72
C SER A 254 -9.08 -0.62 -55.78
N ASN A 255 -10.28 -0.06 -55.73
CA ASN A 255 -10.68 1.02 -54.82
C ASN A 255 -11.20 0.53 -53.46
N SER A 256 -11.34 -0.78 -53.25
CA SER A 256 -11.75 -1.35 -51.95
C SER A 256 -10.61 -1.30 -50.94
N ARG A 257 -10.89 -0.80 -49.72
CA ARG A 257 -9.91 -0.82 -48.61
C ARG A 257 -10.05 -2.12 -47.84
N ILE A 258 -8.95 -2.84 -47.67
CA ILE A 258 -8.94 -4.18 -47.06
C ILE A 258 -7.99 -4.20 -45.87
N PHE A 259 -8.46 -4.69 -44.73
CA PHE A 259 -7.67 -4.86 -43.50
C PHE A 259 -7.68 -6.32 -43.06
N ASN A 260 -6.51 -6.84 -42.67
CA ASN A 260 -6.39 -8.20 -42.15
C ASN A 260 -6.75 -8.27 -40.67
N LEU A 261 -7.53 -9.28 -40.26
CA LEU A 261 -7.84 -9.53 -38.85
C LEU A 261 -7.00 -10.67 -38.30
N THR A 262 -6.63 -10.58 -37.02
CA THR A 262 -5.94 -11.65 -36.28
C THR A 262 -6.94 -12.66 -35.74
N VAL A 263 -7.66 -13.32 -36.64
CA VAL A 263 -8.57 -14.42 -36.35
C VAL A 263 -7.94 -15.69 -36.91
N ASP A 264 -7.85 -16.72 -36.06
CA ASP A 264 -7.05 -17.91 -36.35
C ASP A 264 -7.85 -19.04 -37.00
N THR A 265 -9.19 -18.97 -37.04
CA THR A 265 -10.05 -19.97 -37.67
C THR A 265 -11.30 -19.34 -38.28
N LEU A 266 -12.17 -20.15 -38.89
CA LEU A 266 -13.47 -19.70 -39.38
C LEU A 266 -14.49 -19.70 -38.25
N TYR A 267 -15.04 -18.54 -37.94
CA TYR A 267 -16.21 -18.36 -37.07
C TYR A 267 -17.41 -17.88 -37.90
N HIS A 268 -18.61 -17.86 -37.31
CA HIS A 268 -19.80 -17.24 -37.90
C HIS A 268 -20.19 -17.80 -39.29
N SER A 269 -20.08 -19.12 -39.47
CA SER A 269 -20.35 -19.76 -40.76
C SER A 269 -21.39 -20.87 -40.65
N PRO A 270 -22.41 -20.89 -41.53
CA PRO A 270 -23.39 -21.98 -41.60
C PRO A 270 -22.77 -23.37 -41.79
N CYS A 271 -21.53 -23.46 -42.31
CA CYS A 271 -20.85 -24.75 -42.46
C CYS A 271 -20.60 -25.46 -41.13
N HIS A 272 -20.61 -24.74 -40.01
CA HIS A 272 -20.37 -25.29 -38.68
C HIS A 272 -21.59 -25.95 -38.05
N GLN A 273 -22.78 -25.83 -38.66
CA GLN A 273 -24.05 -26.31 -38.12
C GLN A 273 -24.03 -27.82 -37.77
N ASP A 274 -23.54 -28.64 -38.69
CA ASP A 274 -23.55 -30.11 -38.55
C ASP A 274 -22.22 -30.72 -38.09
N GLY A 275 -21.19 -29.88 -37.90
CA GLY A 275 -19.85 -30.31 -37.48
C GLY A 275 -19.47 -29.72 -36.13
N LEU A 276 -18.69 -28.63 -36.17
CA LEU A 276 -18.09 -27.98 -35.01
C LEU A 276 -19.11 -27.68 -33.90
N ARG A 277 -20.29 -27.16 -34.24
CA ARG A 277 -21.36 -26.86 -33.27
C ARG A 277 -21.77 -28.09 -32.46
N LYS A 278 -22.03 -29.22 -33.12
CA LYS A 278 -22.44 -30.48 -32.47
C LYS A 278 -21.34 -31.05 -31.59
N GLN A 279 -20.08 -30.93 -32.02
CA GLN A 279 -18.92 -31.40 -31.26
C GLN A 279 -18.77 -30.61 -29.95
N VAL A 280 -18.85 -29.28 -30.01
CA VAL A 280 -18.75 -28.43 -28.80
C VAL A 280 -19.87 -28.74 -27.82
N LEU A 281 -21.13 -28.86 -28.27
CA LEU A 281 -22.24 -29.23 -27.39
C LEU A 281 -22.02 -30.61 -26.73
N ALA A 282 -21.59 -31.60 -27.52
CA ALA A 282 -21.30 -32.93 -26.99
C ALA A 282 -20.19 -32.91 -25.93
N ASP A 283 -19.14 -32.09 -26.12
CA ASP A 283 -18.05 -31.95 -25.15
C ASP A 283 -18.50 -31.33 -23.83
N VAL A 284 -19.28 -30.27 -23.92
CA VAL A 284 -19.80 -29.48 -22.80
C VAL A 284 -20.78 -30.34 -21.98
N THR A 285 -21.70 -31.04 -22.65
CA THR A 285 -22.63 -31.98 -22.00
C THR A 285 -21.88 -33.13 -21.33
N ARG A 286 -20.94 -33.77 -22.03
CA ARG A 286 -20.17 -34.91 -21.50
C ARG A 286 -19.38 -34.58 -20.24
N ARG A 287 -18.95 -33.32 -20.08
CA ARG A 287 -18.10 -32.86 -18.97
C ARG A 287 -18.87 -32.12 -17.88
N GLY A 288 -20.20 -32.07 -17.98
CA GLY A 288 -21.05 -31.40 -17.02
C GLY A 288 -20.64 -29.94 -16.81
N VAL A 289 -20.37 -29.21 -17.89
CA VAL A 289 -20.14 -27.76 -17.83
C VAL A 289 -21.49 -27.11 -17.55
N ALA A 290 -21.59 -26.44 -16.39
CA ALA A 290 -22.80 -25.81 -15.90
C ALA A 290 -22.93 -24.38 -16.45
N PHE A 291 -23.04 -24.27 -17.77
CA PHE A 291 -23.21 -22.97 -18.43
C PHE A 291 -24.48 -22.26 -17.93
N PRO A 292 -24.48 -20.92 -17.74
CA PRO A 292 -25.65 -20.17 -17.29
C PRO A 292 -26.92 -20.45 -18.12
N LYS A 293 -28.08 -20.47 -17.48
CA LYS A 293 -29.39 -20.69 -18.13
C LYS A 293 -30.07 -19.36 -18.47
N LEU A 294 -31.12 -19.41 -19.29
CA LEU A 294 -31.94 -18.24 -19.63
C LEU A 294 -32.48 -17.52 -18.38
N ASP A 295 -32.95 -18.28 -17.38
CA ASP A 295 -33.49 -17.74 -16.13
C ASP A 295 -32.43 -17.07 -15.23
N ASN A 296 -31.14 -17.23 -15.55
CA ASN A 296 -30.06 -16.53 -14.84
C ASN A 296 -29.83 -15.10 -15.36
N LEU A 297 -30.40 -14.71 -16.52
CA LEU A 297 -30.22 -13.37 -17.07
C LEU A 297 -30.94 -12.32 -16.21
N ILE A 298 -30.16 -11.55 -15.46
CA ILE A 298 -30.61 -10.43 -14.63
C ILE A 298 -30.62 -9.14 -15.47
N PHE A 299 -29.61 -8.94 -16.32
CA PHE A 299 -29.52 -7.80 -17.21
C PHE A 299 -29.85 -8.18 -18.66
N PRO A 300 -30.45 -7.26 -19.45
CA PRO A 300 -30.74 -7.53 -20.85
C PRO A 300 -29.46 -7.86 -21.64
N LEU A 301 -29.48 -8.95 -22.42
CA LEU A 301 -28.39 -9.34 -23.33
C LEU A 301 -28.91 -9.33 -24.77
N ARG A 302 -28.16 -8.73 -25.71
CA ARG A 302 -28.57 -8.62 -27.12
C ARG A 302 -27.92 -9.68 -28.01
N SER A 303 -28.72 -10.23 -28.92
CA SER A 303 -28.24 -11.13 -29.96
C SER A 303 -27.33 -10.41 -30.95
N THR A 304 -26.14 -10.97 -31.21
CA THR A 304 -25.23 -10.48 -32.24
C THR A 304 -25.79 -10.65 -33.65
N PHE A 305 -26.78 -11.52 -33.85
CA PHE A 305 -27.37 -11.84 -35.15
C PHE A 305 -28.61 -11.00 -35.47
N SER A 306 -29.52 -10.81 -34.50
CA SER A 306 -30.78 -10.07 -34.73
C SER A 306 -30.81 -8.67 -34.12
N GLY A 307 -29.89 -8.33 -33.19
CA GLY A 307 -29.96 -7.09 -32.40
C GLY A 307 -31.01 -7.10 -31.29
N GLU A 308 -31.94 -8.06 -31.32
CA GLU A 308 -33.02 -8.23 -30.33
C GLU A 308 -32.50 -8.80 -29.01
N LEU A 309 -33.29 -8.63 -27.95
CA LEU A 309 -32.99 -9.22 -26.64
C LEU A 309 -33.09 -10.75 -26.69
N VAL A 310 -32.14 -11.43 -26.06
CA VAL A 310 -32.15 -12.88 -25.91
C VAL A 310 -33.31 -13.30 -25.00
N LYS A 311 -34.35 -13.89 -25.60
CA LYS A 311 -35.58 -14.36 -24.92
C LYS A 311 -36.16 -15.64 -25.54
N ASP A 312 -35.45 -16.28 -26.45
CA ASP A 312 -35.96 -17.45 -27.17
C ASP A 312 -35.99 -18.67 -26.25
N GLU A 313 -37.16 -18.97 -25.67
CA GLU A 313 -37.37 -20.12 -24.78
C GLU A 313 -37.25 -21.47 -25.49
N SER A 314 -37.13 -21.51 -26.84
CA SER A 314 -37.03 -22.77 -27.59
C SER A 314 -35.62 -23.39 -27.59
N LYS A 315 -34.59 -22.64 -27.20
CA LYS A 315 -33.19 -23.08 -27.12
C LYS A 315 -32.59 -22.72 -25.76
N SER A 316 -31.61 -23.50 -25.32
CA SER A 316 -30.85 -23.12 -24.12
C SER A 316 -29.96 -21.89 -24.37
N LEU A 317 -29.64 -21.13 -23.33
CA LEU A 317 -28.73 -19.97 -23.44
C LEU A 317 -27.36 -20.38 -24.04
N LEU A 318 -26.84 -21.55 -23.66
CA LEU A 318 -25.64 -22.15 -24.24
C LEU A 318 -25.73 -22.29 -25.76
N GLU A 319 -26.84 -22.84 -26.27
CA GLU A 319 -27.04 -23.03 -27.71
C GLU A 319 -27.17 -21.71 -28.45
N ILE A 320 -27.88 -20.74 -27.86
CA ILE A 320 -28.04 -19.40 -28.41
C ILE A 320 -26.67 -18.70 -28.54
N ILE A 321 -25.85 -18.75 -27.48
CA ILE A 321 -24.51 -18.15 -27.46
C ILE A 321 -23.56 -18.87 -28.42
N LEU A 322 -23.61 -20.21 -28.48
CA LEU A 322 -22.81 -20.98 -29.42
C LEU A 322 -23.18 -20.63 -30.87
N ASP A 323 -24.47 -20.58 -31.20
CA ASP A 323 -24.96 -20.20 -32.54
C ASP A 323 -24.41 -18.82 -32.95
N MET A 324 -24.41 -17.84 -32.04
CA MET A 324 -23.87 -16.49 -32.25
C MET A 324 -22.35 -16.41 -32.46
N ILE A 325 -21.58 -17.43 -32.06
CA ILE A 325 -20.13 -17.45 -32.20
C ILE A 325 -19.69 -18.27 -33.41
N VAL A 326 -20.36 -19.40 -33.68
CA VAL A 326 -19.88 -20.34 -34.71
C VAL A 326 -20.73 -20.41 -35.96
N VAL A 327 -22.05 -20.19 -35.89
CA VAL A 327 -22.95 -20.40 -37.04
C VAL A 327 -23.40 -19.10 -37.69
N GLN A 328 -23.88 -18.17 -36.88
CA GLN A 328 -24.56 -16.97 -37.34
C GLN A 328 -23.56 -15.84 -37.62
N PRO A 329 -23.79 -15.00 -38.65
CA PRO A 329 -23.01 -13.78 -38.84
C PRO A 329 -23.25 -12.77 -37.72
N VAL A 330 -22.23 -11.95 -37.42
CA VAL A 330 -22.35 -10.82 -36.50
C VAL A 330 -22.93 -9.62 -37.24
N ASN A 331 -24.22 -9.33 -37.04
CA ASN A 331 -24.91 -8.17 -37.60
C ASN A 331 -24.84 -6.99 -36.62
N TRP A 332 -23.65 -6.41 -36.48
CA TRP A 332 -23.39 -5.35 -35.50
C TRP A 332 -24.16 -4.05 -35.78
N HIS A 333 -24.51 -3.78 -37.04
CA HIS A 333 -25.40 -2.68 -37.40
C HIS A 333 -26.78 -2.81 -36.72
N LEU A 334 -27.37 -4.01 -36.68
CA LEU A 334 -28.66 -4.26 -36.00
C LEU A 334 -28.55 -4.09 -34.49
N VAL A 335 -27.44 -4.55 -33.88
CA VAL A 335 -27.17 -4.33 -32.45
C VAL A 335 -27.07 -2.84 -32.16
N THR A 336 -26.37 -2.10 -33.02
CA THR A 336 -26.19 -0.65 -32.91
C THR A 336 -27.52 0.09 -33.02
N GLU A 337 -28.32 -0.21 -34.04
CA GLU A 337 -29.65 0.36 -34.22
C GLU A 337 -30.57 0.08 -33.03
N ALA A 338 -30.53 -1.15 -32.50
CA ALA A 338 -31.36 -1.55 -31.38
C ALA A 338 -30.93 -0.87 -30.06
N LEU A 339 -29.63 -0.65 -29.84
CA LEU A 339 -29.11 0.10 -28.70
C LEU A 339 -29.47 1.60 -28.79
N VAL A 340 -29.32 2.20 -29.97
CA VAL A 340 -29.69 3.61 -30.22
C VAL A 340 -31.19 3.81 -30.04
N LYS A 341 -32.01 2.86 -30.51
CA LYS A 341 -33.47 2.89 -30.35
C LYS A 341 -33.92 2.71 -28.90
N ALA A 342 -33.19 1.92 -28.11
CA ALA A 342 -33.51 1.64 -26.71
C ALA A 342 -33.10 2.78 -25.75
N ALA A 343 -32.03 3.52 -26.09
CA ALA A 343 -31.58 4.65 -25.29
C ALA A 343 -32.53 5.87 -25.42
N PRO A 344 -32.99 6.48 -24.31
CA PRO A 344 -33.77 7.72 -24.34
C PRO A 344 -32.98 8.89 -24.95
N ALA A 345 -33.65 9.76 -25.71
CA ALA A 345 -32.99 10.88 -26.42
C ALA A 345 -32.39 11.95 -25.49
N ASP A 346 -32.92 12.04 -24.27
CA ASP A 346 -32.70 13.07 -23.26
C ASP A 346 -31.83 12.61 -22.09
N VAL A 347 -31.36 11.35 -22.12
CA VAL A 347 -30.51 10.75 -21.09
C VAL A 347 -29.09 10.54 -21.65
N PRO A 348 -28.03 11.07 -21.01
CA PRO A 348 -26.66 10.84 -21.45
C PRO A 348 -26.31 9.35 -21.46
N VAL A 349 -25.67 8.89 -22.55
CA VAL A 349 -25.21 7.50 -22.68
C VAL A 349 -23.70 7.46 -22.51
N ARG A 350 -23.21 6.48 -21.73
CA ARG A 350 -21.80 6.19 -21.53
C ARG A 350 -21.51 4.78 -22.02
N LEU A 351 -20.66 4.65 -23.03
CA LEU A 351 -20.17 3.36 -23.52
C LEU A 351 -18.91 2.97 -22.75
N LEU A 352 -18.91 1.83 -22.07
CA LEU A 352 -17.77 1.32 -21.30
C LEU A 352 -17.06 0.21 -22.09
N ASN A 353 -15.83 0.46 -22.54
CA ASN A 353 -15.07 -0.51 -23.33
C ASN A 353 -14.26 -1.46 -22.43
N PHE A 354 -14.64 -2.74 -22.37
CA PHE A 354 -13.90 -3.75 -21.61
C PHE A 354 -13.00 -4.63 -22.48
N GLY A 355 -13.09 -4.54 -23.81
CA GLY A 355 -12.36 -5.39 -24.75
C GLY A 355 -11.18 -4.70 -25.42
N PRO A 356 -10.08 -5.41 -25.74
CA PRO A 356 -8.83 -4.80 -26.21
C PRO A 356 -8.98 -3.96 -27.49
N GLY A 357 -8.62 -2.68 -27.39
CA GLY A 357 -8.72 -1.70 -28.46
C GLY A 357 -10.08 -0.99 -28.53
N THR A 358 -10.12 0.18 -29.18
CA THR A 358 -11.29 1.09 -29.12
C THR A 358 -12.11 1.18 -30.41
N GLY A 359 -11.73 0.45 -31.46
CA GLY A 359 -12.37 0.56 -32.79
C GLY A 359 -13.88 0.30 -32.76
N LEU A 360 -14.31 -0.74 -32.04
CA LEU A 360 -15.71 -1.13 -31.90
C LEU A 360 -16.55 -0.04 -31.23
N VAL A 361 -16.09 0.44 -30.06
CA VAL A 361 -16.81 1.47 -29.29
C VAL A 361 -16.81 2.81 -30.01
N ARG A 362 -15.71 3.19 -30.70
CA ARG A 362 -15.71 4.40 -31.55
C ARG A 362 -16.71 4.32 -32.69
N SER A 363 -16.88 3.14 -33.29
CA SER A 363 -17.88 2.93 -34.34
C SER A 363 -19.28 3.05 -33.79
N LEU A 364 -19.54 2.42 -32.65
CA LEU A 364 -20.83 2.48 -31.94
C LEU A 364 -21.18 3.93 -31.53
N ALA A 365 -20.23 4.67 -30.96
CA ALA A 365 -20.42 6.06 -30.53
C ALA A 365 -20.85 6.99 -31.67
N LYS A 366 -20.43 6.73 -32.92
CA LYS A 366 -20.84 7.55 -34.09
C LYS A 366 -22.32 7.41 -34.44
N ALA A 367 -22.97 6.31 -34.03
CA ALA A 367 -24.37 6.06 -34.32
C ALA A 367 -25.33 6.70 -33.28
N PHE A 368 -24.83 7.10 -32.11
CA PHE A 368 -25.61 7.78 -31.08
C PHE A 368 -25.70 9.31 -31.36
N PRO A 369 -26.80 9.98 -30.95
CA PRO A 369 -26.92 11.44 -30.99
C PRO A 369 -25.90 12.15 -30.06
N LYS A 370 -25.80 13.49 -30.13
CA LYS A 370 -24.73 14.35 -29.54
C LYS A 370 -24.46 14.22 -28.01
N THR A 371 -25.17 13.36 -27.28
CA THR A 371 -25.10 13.15 -25.83
C THR A 371 -24.46 11.80 -25.43
N VAL A 372 -23.61 11.22 -26.27
CA VAL A 372 -22.84 10.00 -25.96
C VAL A 372 -21.40 10.30 -25.53
N SER A 373 -20.94 9.59 -24.51
CA SER A 373 -19.53 9.53 -24.08
C SER A 373 -19.03 8.09 -24.18
N SER A 374 -17.75 7.91 -24.49
CA SER A 374 -17.10 6.60 -24.45
C SER A 374 -15.96 6.63 -23.45
N GLN A 375 -15.94 5.68 -22.53
CA GLN A 375 -14.85 5.47 -21.58
C GLN A 375 -14.11 4.19 -21.97
N ASP A 376 -12.83 4.33 -22.28
CA ASP A 376 -11.98 3.18 -22.54
C ASP A 376 -11.45 2.63 -21.21
N LEU A 377 -11.89 1.43 -20.84
CA LEU A 377 -11.43 0.75 -19.62
C LEU A 377 -10.36 -0.29 -19.92
N THR A 378 -9.87 -0.39 -21.17
CA THR A 378 -8.85 -1.39 -21.55
C THR A 378 -7.48 -1.11 -20.93
N SER A 379 -7.25 0.10 -20.46
CA SER A 379 -6.12 0.50 -19.65
C SER A 379 -6.58 1.62 -18.72
N GLU A 380 -6.34 1.52 -17.42
CA GLU A 380 -6.59 2.66 -16.55
C GLU A 380 -5.60 3.79 -16.89
N THR A 381 -6.10 4.93 -17.38
CA THR A 381 -5.36 6.20 -17.23
C THR A 381 -5.46 6.63 -15.77
N ALA A 382 -4.78 5.90 -14.89
CA ALA A 382 -4.59 6.28 -13.51
C ALA A 382 -3.45 7.31 -13.43
N ALA A 383 -3.70 8.36 -12.66
CA ALA A 383 -2.69 9.28 -12.17
C ALA A 383 -1.45 8.50 -11.69
N LYS A 384 -0.26 9.00 -12.04
CA LYS A 384 1.05 8.43 -11.69
C LYS A 384 1.10 7.95 -10.24
N ARG A 385 0.83 6.67 -10.05
CA ARG A 385 1.29 5.87 -8.91
C ARG A 385 2.57 5.21 -9.42
N PRO A 386 3.75 5.55 -8.88
CA PRO A 386 4.96 4.87 -9.32
C PRO A 386 4.97 3.52 -8.64
N GLU A 387 4.55 2.45 -9.31
CA GLU A 387 5.06 1.15 -8.91
C GLU A 387 5.02 0.05 -9.96
N SER A 388 6.20 -0.56 -10.07
CA SER A 388 6.46 -1.94 -10.46
C SER A 388 5.90 -2.39 -11.80
N THR A 389 6.48 -1.84 -12.88
CA THR A 389 6.73 -2.68 -14.04
C THR A 389 7.41 -3.95 -13.56
N ALA A 390 6.88 -5.12 -13.95
CA ALA A 390 7.64 -6.36 -13.93
C ALA A 390 8.81 -6.19 -14.89
N THR A 391 9.83 -5.47 -14.44
CA THR A 391 11.12 -5.42 -15.09
C THR A 391 11.62 -6.86 -15.14
N LYS A 392 12.28 -7.24 -16.24
CA LYS A 392 12.99 -8.52 -16.36
C LYS A 392 14.15 -8.67 -15.34
N GLY A 393 14.16 -7.89 -14.25
CA GLY A 393 15.23 -7.79 -13.27
C GLY A 393 14.80 -8.20 -11.86
N GLN A 394 15.78 -8.28 -10.94
CA GLN A 394 15.51 -8.57 -9.53
C GLN A 394 14.67 -7.47 -8.88
N THR A 395 13.76 -7.87 -7.99
CA THR A 395 12.99 -6.96 -7.14
C THR A 395 13.94 -6.03 -6.38
N PRO A 396 13.87 -4.70 -6.60
CA PRO A 396 14.71 -3.77 -5.87
C PRO A 396 14.38 -3.78 -4.37
N ILE A 397 15.40 -3.85 -3.53
CA ILE A 397 15.26 -3.89 -2.07
C ILE A 397 15.79 -2.58 -1.48
N ALA A 398 14.93 -1.84 -0.80
CA ALA A 398 15.30 -0.63 -0.08
C ALA A 398 15.98 -0.99 1.25
N ILE A 399 17.05 -0.26 1.56
CA ILE A 399 17.65 -0.21 2.89
C ILE A 399 17.02 0.97 3.62
N VAL A 400 16.10 0.70 4.55
CA VAL A 400 15.32 1.74 5.25
C VAL A 400 15.89 2.11 6.61
N GLY A 401 16.83 1.31 7.13
CA GLY A 401 17.56 1.63 8.36
C GLY A 401 18.91 0.93 8.43
N MET A 402 19.83 1.51 9.19
CA MET A 402 21.16 0.98 9.42
C MET A 402 21.65 1.34 10.82
N ALA A 403 22.31 0.40 11.49
CA ALA A 403 23.15 0.68 12.64
C ALA A 403 24.44 -0.14 12.58
N LEU A 404 25.48 0.36 13.24
CA LEU A 404 26.79 -0.27 13.26
C LEU A 404 27.57 0.09 14.51
N ASN A 405 28.45 -0.82 14.91
CA ASN A 405 29.51 -0.59 15.90
C ASN A 405 30.80 -1.19 15.35
N MET A 406 31.79 -0.35 15.08
CA MET A 406 33.03 -0.70 14.38
C MET A 406 34.24 -0.05 15.10
N PRO A 407 35.48 -0.47 14.79
CA PRO A 407 36.67 0.10 15.41
C PRO A 407 36.73 1.62 15.21
N GLY A 408 36.87 2.37 16.31
CA GLY A 408 36.85 3.84 16.33
C GLY A 408 35.51 4.48 15.90
N ALA A 409 34.48 3.69 15.62
CA ALA A 409 33.23 4.14 15.01
C ALA A 409 32.00 3.43 15.62
N PRO A 410 31.49 3.90 16.78
CA PRO A 410 30.34 3.30 17.45
C PRO A 410 29.00 3.60 16.76
N ASN A 411 29.00 4.36 15.66
CA ASN A 411 27.83 4.68 14.85
C ASN A 411 28.24 5.22 13.48
N ALA A 412 27.27 5.35 12.56
CA ALA A 412 27.48 5.76 11.18
C ALA A 412 28.12 7.16 11.03
N ALA A 413 27.78 8.12 11.89
CA ALA A 413 28.37 9.46 11.85
C ALA A 413 29.86 9.44 12.20
N LYS A 414 30.25 8.62 13.19
CA LYS A 414 31.66 8.43 13.56
C LYS A 414 32.43 7.63 12.50
N LEU A 415 31.78 6.65 11.85
CA LEU A 415 32.37 5.96 10.71
C LEU A 415 32.68 6.92 9.57
N TRP A 416 31.75 7.82 9.22
CA TRP A 416 32.01 8.83 8.18
C TRP A 416 33.20 9.72 8.54
N GLY A 417 33.22 10.28 9.76
CA GLY A 417 34.34 11.12 10.21
C GLY A 417 35.68 10.38 10.18
N LEU A 418 35.71 9.08 10.46
CA LEU A 418 36.91 8.25 10.36
C LEU A 418 37.38 8.12 8.90
N LEU A 419 36.46 7.83 7.98
CA LEU A 419 36.74 7.66 6.55
C LEU A 419 37.19 8.98 5.90
N GLU A 420 36.49 10.07 6.20
CA GLU A 420 36.77 11.42 5.69
C GLU A 420 38.17 11.90 6.10
N ASN A 421 38.56 11.68 7.36
CA ASN A 421 39.88 12.02 7.86
C ASN A 421 40.96 10.99 7.47
N GLY A 422 40.57 9.85 6.87
CA GLY A 422 41.46 8.75 6.51
C GLY A 422 42.23 8.20 7.71
N ILE A 423 41.52 7.86 8.79
CA ILE A 423 42.08 7.33 10.02
C ILE A 423 42.29 5.81 9.87
N ASN A 424 43.41 5.30 10.43
CA ASN A 424 43.70 3.89 10.62
C ASN A 424 43.46 3.53 12.10
N THR A 425 42.69 2.49 12.38
CA THR A 425 42.30 2.10 13.76
C THR A 425 43.11 0.96 14.34
N ILE A 426 44.21 0.57 13.69
CA ILE A 426 45.03 -0.53 14.17
C ILE A 426 45.60 -0.25 15.56
N SER A 427 45.55 -1.27 16.43
CA SER A 427 46.19 -1.24 17.74
C SER A 427 46.76 -2.62 18.08
N GLU A 428 47.61 -2.67 19.11
CA GLU A 428 47.97 -3.94 19.76
C GLU A 428 46.72 -4.57 20.39
N VAL A 429 46.71 -5.90 20.56
CA VAL A 429 45.61 -6.62 21.22
C VAL A 429 45.46 -6.11 22.67
N PRO A 430 44.29 -5.57 23.07
CA PRO A 430 44.05 -5.13 24.44
C PRO A 430 44.12 -6.31 25.40
N SER A 431 44.69 -6.09 26.59
CA SER A 431 44.79 -7.11 27.63
C SER A 431 43.44 -7.60 28.13
N GLU A 432 42.37 -6.80 27.98
CA GLU A 432 41.00 -7.21 28.31
C GLU A 432 40.43 -8.26 27.35
N ARG A 433 41.03 -8.47 26.16
CA ARG A 433 40.68 -9.59 25.26
C ARG A 433 41.45 -10.84 25.64
N PHE A 434 42.77 -10.73 25.62
CA PHE A 434 43.71 -11.73 26.13
C PHE A 434 45.11 -11.11 26.22
N ASN A 435 45.95 -11.65 27.10
CA ASN A 435 47.31 -11.16 27.29
C ASN A 435 48.22 -11.60 26.14
N ILE A 436 48.47 -10.70 25.18
CA ILE A 436 49.28 -11.00 23.98
C ILE A 436 50.72 -11.44 24.33
N SER A 437 51.30 -10.94 25.43
CA SER A 437 52.68 -11.23 25.83
C SER A 437 52.94 -12.72 26.08
N GLU A 438 51.91 -13.49 26.43
CA GLU A 438 51.98 -14.94 26.64
C GLU A 438 52.23 -15.72 25.34
N TYR A 439 52.01 -15.09 24.18
CA TYR A 439 52.08 -15.71 22.85
C TYR A 439 53.26 -15.21 22.01
N ASN A 440 54.14 -14.37 22.58
CA ASN A 440 55.27 -13.78 21.85
C ASN A 440 56.52 -14.69 21.81
N SER A 441 56.60 -15.69 22.69
CA SER A 441 57.78 -16.56 22.82
C SER A 441 57.74 -17.72 21.82
N SER A 442 58.71 -17.79 20.90
CA SER A 442 58.88 -18.88 19.93
C SER A 442 59.09 -20.26 20.56
N LYS A 443 59.29 -20.34 21.88
CA LYS A 443 59.43 -21.59 22.64
C LYS A 443 58.09 -22.27 22.93
N THR A 444 56.95 -21.59 22.78
CA THR A 444 55.63 -22.19 23.03
C THR A 444 55.01 -22.72 21.75
N LYS A 445 54.29 -23.85 21.84
CA LYS A 445 53.47 -24.36 20.73
C LYS A 445 52.24 -23.50 20.42
N ARG A 446 52.09 -22.33 21.06
CA ARG A 446 50.99 -21.38 20.89
C ARG A 446 51.49 -19.99 20.50
N ALA A 447 52.75 -19.86 20.10
CA ALA A 447 53.32 -18.61 19.62
C ALA A 447 52.65 -18.10 18.32
N MET A 448 52.58 -16.78 18.16
CA MET A 448 52.14 -16.08 16.94
C MET A 448 53.02 -14.84 16.66
N LYS A 449 53.07 -14.40 15.40
CA LYS A 449 53.81 -13.19 14.98
C LYS A 449 52.92 -11.95 14.84
N ALA A 450 51.63 -12.14 14.53
CA ALA A 450 50.67 -11.05 14.47
C ALA A 450 50.25 -10.63 15.90
N HIS A 451 50.53 -9.39 16.28
CA HIS A 451 50.22 -8.82 17.61
C HIS A 451 49.23 -7.66 17.56
N THR A 452 48.73 -7.31 16.37
CA THR A 452 47.86 -6.15 16.13
C THR A 452 46.57 -6.56 15.43
N ALA A 453 45.52 -5.80 15.68
CA ALA A 453 44.19 -5.94 15.10
C ALA A 453 43.41 -4.61 15.28
N ASN A 454 42.11 -4.60 14.97
CA ASN A 454 41.26 -3.42 15.10
C ASN A 454 40.06 -3.76 16.00
N PHE A 455 39.87 -2.99 17.08
CA PHE A 455 38.96 -3.37 18.15
C PHE A 455 37.81 -2.38 18.31
N MET A 456 36.63 -2.90 18.63
CA MET A 456 35.53 -2.07 19.14
C MET A 456 35.86 -1.58 20.54
N ALA A 457 35.37 -0.39 20.88
CA ALA A 457 35.38 0.08 22.26
C ALA A 457 34.40 -0.76 23.08
N ASP A 458 34.87 -1.23 24.25
CA ASP A 458 34.04 -1.79 25.32
C ASP A 458 32.96 -2.83 24.91
N PRO A 459 33.31 -3.95 24.23
CA PRO A 459 32.33 -4.96 23.80
C PRO A 459 31.66 -5.71 24.97
N SER A 460 32.07 -5.44 26.21
CA SER A 460 31.46 -5.98 27.43
C SER A 460 30.22 -5.20 27.88
N LEU A 461 30.05 -3.94 27.47
CA LEU A 461 28.92 -3.09 27.88
C LEU A 461 27.61 -3.56 27.24
N PHE A 462 26.56 -3.66 28.04
CA PHE A 462 25.23 -4.09 27.58
C PHE A 462 24.13 -3.65 28.56
N ASP A 463 23.04 -3.10 28.03
CA ASP A 463 21.85 -2.78 28.83
C ASP A 463 20.94 -4.00 28.97
N ALA A 464 21.28 -4.89 29.90
CA ALA A 464 20.54 -6.12 30.13
C ALA A 464 19.09 -5.84 30.56
N LYS A 465 18.84 -4.78 31.34
CA LYS A 465 17.49 -4.43 31.83
C LYS A 465 16.59 -4.02 30.67
N PHE A 466 17.10 -3.25 29.71
CA PHE A 466 16.35 -2.86 28.52
C PHE A 466 15.79 -4.08 27.77
N PHE A 467 16.60 -5.14 27.62
CA PHE A 467 16.21 -6.37 26.93
C PHE A 467 15.56 -7.43 27.85
N ARG A 468 15.26 -7.09 29.11
CA ARG A 468 14.68 -7.99 30.11
C ARG A 468 15.55 -9.23 30.39
N ILE A 469 16.87 -9.06 30.37
CA ILE A 469 17.88 -10.09 30.61
C ILE A 469 18.47 -9.91 32.01
N SER A 470 18.61 -11.01 32.76
CA SER A 470 19.20 -10.94 34.11
C SER A 470 20.72 -10.72 34.04
N PRO A 471 21.34 -10.08 35.05
CA PRO A 471 22.81 -9.94 35.09
C PRO A 471 23.56 -11.26 35.00
N ARG A 472 22.98 -12.34 35.57
CA ARG A 472 23.54 -13.69 35.51
C ARG A 472 23.54 -14.25 34.08
N GLU A 473 22.42 -14.09 33.37
CA GLU A 473 22.34 -14.50 31.96
C GLU A 473 23.28 -13.67 31.07
N ALA A 474 23.29 -12.35 31.26
CA ALA A 474 24.14 -11.44 30.47
C ALA A 474 25.64 -11.78 30.58
N LYS A 475 26.10 -12.28 31.74
CA LYS A 475 27.47 -12.75 31.94
C LYS A 475 27.81 -13.95 31.04
N SER A 476 26.88 -14.88 30.86
CA SER A 476 27.05 -16.08 30.03
C SER A 476 26.79 -15.85 28.54
N MET A 477 26.34 -14.67 28.13
CA MET A 477 26.09 -14.33 26.72
C MET A 477 27.39 -13.95 26.00
N ASP A 478 27.63 -14.59 24.86
CA ASP A 478 28.62 -14.15 23.89
C ASP A 478 28.43 -12.64 23.61
N PRO A 479 29.48 -11.80 23.73
CA PRO A 479 29.44 -10.39 23.34
C PRO A 479 28.78 -10.14 21.97
N GLN A 480 28.93 -11.07 21.02
CA GLN A 480 28.26 -11.00 19.71
C GLN A 480 26.74 -10.92 19.85
N GLN A 481 26.11 -11.70 20.73
CA GLN A 481 24.66 -11.64 20.97
C GLN A 481 24.22 -10.29 21.55
N ARG A 482 25.01 -9.74 22.49
CA ARG A 482 24.72 -8.46 23.16
C ARG A 482 24.79 -7.28 22.19
N ILE A 483 25.87 -7.25 21.39
CA ILE A 483 26.08 -6.22 20.38
C ILE A 483 25.01 -6.31 19.28
N LEU A 484 24.68 -7.52 18.83
CA LEU A 484 23.59 -7.73 17.87
C LEU A 484 22.25 -7.20 18.37
N LEU A 485 21.88 -7.42 19.63
CA LEU A 485 20.63 -6.91 20.20
C LEU A 485 20.58 -5.37 20.18
N GLN A 486 21.65 -4.71 20.61
CA GLN A 486 21.75 -3.25 20.60
C GLN A 486 21.73 -2.70 19.17
N THR A 487 22.58 -3.21 18.29
CA THR A 487 22.65 -2.77 16.90
C THR A 487 21.35 -3.04 16.14
N ALA A 488 20.66 -4.16 16.42
CA ALA A 488 19.37 -4.45 15.79
C ALA A 488 18.31 -3.44 16.23
N TYR A 489 18.25 -3.14 17.53
CA TYR A 489 17.33 -2.14 18.06
C TYR A 489 17.58 -0.75 17.43
N GLU A 490 18.84 -0.32 17.36
CA GLU A 490 19.22 0.96 16.76
C GLU A 490 18.92 1.01 15.26
N ALA A 491 19.12 -0.08 14.52
CA ALA A 491 18.79 -0.16 13.09
C ALA A 491 17.27 -0.05 12.88
N LEU A 492 16.48 -0.68 13.76
CA LEU A 492 15.01 -0.59 13.75
C LEU A 492 14.53 0.83 14.09
N GLU A 493 15.10 1.49 15.11
CA GLU A 493 14.78 2.89 15.39
C GLU A 493 15.18 3.83 14.24
N ASN A 494 16.32 3.55 13.59
CA ASN A 494 16.76 4.28 12.41
C ASN A 494 15.79 4.11 11.22
N ALA A 495 15.17 2.93 11.09
CA ALA A 495 14.09 2.67 10.13
C ALA A 495 12.72 3.26 10.52
N GLY A 496 12.62 3.85 11.72
CA GLY A 496 11.33 4.31 12.25
C GLY A 496 10.36 3.16 12.53
N TYR A 497 10.88 1.99 12.93
CA TYR A 497 10.11 0.81 13.26
C TYR A 497 9.25 1.03 14.51
N VAL A 498 7.94 0.82 14.35
CA VAL A 498 6.96 0.70 15.42
C VAL A 498 6.18 -0.58 15.15
N PRO A 499 6.09 -1.51 16.11
CA PRO A 499 5.39 -2.78 15.92
C PRO A 499 3.97 -2.58 15.39
N ASN A 500 3.65 -3.26 14.29
CA ASN A 500 2.32 -3.26 13.66
C ASN A 500 1.81 -1.88 13.17
N ALA A 501 2.67 -0.85 13.12
CA ALA A 501 2.27 0.48 12.66
C ALA A 501 2.06 0.56 11.14
N THR A 502 2.64 -0.38 10.39
CA THR A 502 2.48 -0.49 8.94
C THR A 502 2.37 -1.97 8.53
N PRO A 503 1.85 -2.29 7.34
CA PRO A 503 1.74 -3.67 6.86
C PRO A 503 3.06 -4.44 6.88
N THR A 504 4.19 -3.81 6.52
CA THR A 504 5.49 -4.51 6.54
C THR A 504 6.14 -4.61 7.93
N PHE A 505 5.67 -3.83 8.91
CA PHE A 505 6.12 -3.89 10.30
C PHE A 505 5.23 -4.77 11.19
N GLN A 506 4.38 -5.59 10.59
CA GLN A 506 3.73 -6.68 11.31
C GLN A 506 4.78 -7.67 11.82
N GLN A 507 4.75 -7.93 13.12
CA GLN A 507 5.78 -8.71 13.80
C GLN A 507 5.84 -10.18 13.33
N ASP A 508 4.70 -10.73 12.92
CA ASP A 508 4.54 -12.10 12.45
C ASP A 508 5.28 -12.40 11.14
N THR A 509 5.48 -11.38 10.29
CA THR A 509 6.10 -11.49 8.97
C THR A 509 7.51 -10.89 8.89
N PHE A 510 8.10 -10.49 10.03
CA PHE A 510 9.41 -9.83 10.07
C PHE A 510 10.56 -10.85 10.17
N GLY A 511 11.50 -10.83 9.23
CA GLY A 511 12.64 -11.76 9.16
C GLY A 511 13.93 -11.27 9.84
N CYS A 512 14.83 -12.20 10.20
CA CYS A 512 16.12 -11.93 10.83
C CYS A 512 17.23 -12.84 10.27
N TYR A 513 18.27 -12.24 9.68
CA TYR A 513 19.36 -12.95 8.99
C TYR A 513 20.73 -12.46 9.46
N VAL A 514 21.46 -13.30 10.19
CA VAL A 514 22.73 -12.90 10.83
C VAL A 514 23.90 -13.71 10.29
N GLY A 515 24.93 -13.01 9.80
CA GLY A 515 26.21 -13.60 9.42
C GLY A 515 27.18 -13.65 10.58
N VAL A 516 27.78 -14.82 10.83
CA VAL A 516 28.82 -15.05 11.85
C VAL A 516 29.84 -16.06 11.33
N ALA A 517 31.02 -16.14 11.94
CA ALA A 517 32.03 -17.16 11.61
C ALA A 517 32.72 -17.77 12.83
N THR A 518 32.80 -17.04 13.95
CA THR A 518 33.52 -17.44 15.17
C THR A 518 32.60 -17.47 16.39
N ASP A 519 33.02 -18.24 17.39
CA ASP A 519 32.35 -18.47 18.68
C ASP A 519 33.38 -18.52 19.82
N ASP A 520 34.31 -17.55 19.80
CA ASP A 520 35.45 -17.45 20.72
C ASP A 520 35.06 -17.49 22.21
N TYR A 521 33.87 -17.00 22.56
CA TYR A 521 33.42 -16.90 23.94
C TYR A 521 33.22 -18.27 24.63
N VAL A 522 33.04 -19.34 23.85
CA VAL A 522 33.02 -20.73 24.33
C VAL A 522 34.29 -21.04 25.15
N GLN A 523 35.44 -20.51 24.74
CA GLN A 523 36.71 -20.73 25.45
C GLN A 523 36.76 -20.00 26.80
N ASN A 524 36.13 -18.82 26.88
CA ASN A 524 36.09 -18.02 28.10
C ASN A 524 35.18 -18.65 29.17
N LEU A 525 34.10 -19.31 28.75
CA LEU A 525 33.12 -19.93 29.65
C LEU A 525 33.37 -21.41 29.95
N ARG A 526 34.41 -22.03 29.37
CA ARG A 526 34.63 -23.49 29.44
C ARG A 526 34.70 -24.04 30.87
N ASP A 527 35.19 -23.23 31.80
CA ASP A 527 35.37 -23.57 33.22
C ASP A 527 34.23 -23.00 34.10
N GLU A 528 33.30 -22.21 33.52
CA GLU A 528 32.15 -21.57 34.16
C GLU A 528 30.82 -21.97 33.49
N ILE A 529 30.59 -23.28 33.33
CA ILE A 529 29.37 -23.80 32.69
C ILE A 529 28.17 -23.65 33.64
N ASP A 530 27.22 -22.81 33.26
CA ASP A 530 25.95 -22.62 33.98
C ASP A 530 24.72 -22.86 33.08
N VAL A 531 23.51 -22.65 33.62
CA VAL A 531 22.25 -22.89 32.89
C VAL A 531 22.10 -22.05 31.62
N TYR A 532 22.82 -20.92 31.52
CA TYR A 532 22.79 -20.02 30.37
C TYR A 532 23.93 -20.29 29.38
N TYR A 533 24.85 -21.22 29.67
CA TYR A 533 25.97 -21.54 28.77
C TYR A 533 25.49 -21.87 27.36
N SER A 534 24.49 -22.76 27.23
CA SER A 534 24.00 -23.20 25.92
C SER A 534 23.33 -22.05 25.15
N THR A 535 22.43 -21.30 25.79
CA THR A 535 21.71 -20.20 25.14
C THR A 535 22.59 -18.96 24.91
N GLY A 536 23.69 -18.83 25.65
CA GLY A 536 24.67 -17.76 25.54
C GLY A 536 25.76 -18.00 24.51
N THR A 537 26.00 -19.25 24.08
CA THR A 537 27.10 -19.60 23.15
C THR A 537 26.66 -20.26 21.85
N LEU A 538 25.51 -20.93 21.80
CA LEU A 538 25.01 -21.55 20.56
C LEU A 538 24.70 -20.47 19.52
N ARG A 539 25.27 -20.62 18.32
CA ARG A 539 25.12 -19.65 17.21
C ARG A 539 23.67 -19.37 16.85
N ALA A 540 22.77 -20.36 16.91
CA ALA A 540 21.34 -20.19 16.61
C ALA A 540 20.65 -19.08 17.45
N PHE A 541 21.17 -18.80 18.65
CA PHE A 541 20.63 -17.73 19.50
C PHE A 541 21.03 -16.32 19.05
N LEU A 542 21.95 -16.15 18.08
CA LEU A 542 22.34 -14.85 17.54
C LEU A 542 21.15 -14.16 16.84
N SER A 543 20.50 -14.83 15.89
CA SER A 543 19.26 -14.31 15.26
C SER A 543 18.03 -14.55 16.14
N GLY A 544 17.99 -15.69 16.84
CA GLY A 544 16.86 -16.08 17.69
C GLY A 544 16.59 -15.08 18.83
N ARG A 545 17.64 -14.54 19.47
CA ARG A 545 17.46 -13.54 20.53
C ARG A 545 16.97 -12.19 20.02
N ILE A 546 17.41 -11.75 18.83
CA ILE A 546 16.83 -10.56 18.19
C ILE A 546 15.34 -10.78 17.97
N SER A 547 14.99 -11.94 17.39
CA SER A 547 13.60 -12.26 17.06
C SER A 547 12.74 -12.31 18.33
N TYR A 548 13.23 -12.99 19.38
CA TYR A 548 12.57 -13.07 20.67
C TYR A 548 12.41 -11.70 21.36
N ALA A 549 13.46 -10.87 21.37
CA ALA A 549 13.43 -9.57 22.02
C ALA A 549 12.49 -8.57 21.32
N MET A 550 12.37 -8.66 19.99
CA MET A 550 11.54 -7.76 19.17
C MET A 550 10.16 -8.33 18.86
N GLY A 551 9.88 -9.59 19.24
CA GLY A 551 8.62 -10.29 18.95
C GLY A 551 8.46 -10.75 17.50
N PHE A 552 9.55 -10.86 16.74
CA PHE A 552 9.50 -11.29 15.33
C PHE A 552 9.19 -12.78 15.19
N SER A 553 8.28 -13.12 14.26
CA SER A 553 7.92 -14.53 13.97
C SER A 553 8.20 -14.96 12.52
N GLY A 554 8.82 -14.11 11.71
CA GLY A 554 9.33 -14.52 10.40
C GLY A 554 10.60 -15.38 10.50
N PRO A 555 11.23 -15.73 9.36
CA PRO A 555 12.43 -16.58 9.36
C PRO A 555 13.57 -15.98 10.17
N SER A 556 14.20 -16.79 11.03
CA SER A 556 15.32 -16.38 11.89
C SER A 556 16.51 -17.32 11.66
N ILE A 557 17.52 -16.85 10.91
CA ILE A 557 18.57 -17.68 10.35
C ILE A 557 19.96 -17.10 10.63
N VAL A 558 20.89 -17.99 10.98
CA VAL A 558 22.31 -17.68 11.13
C VAL A 558 23.09 -18.36 10.01
N LEU A 559 23.98 -17.62 9.36
CA LEU A 559 24.77 -18.09 8.22
C LEU A 559 26.28 -17.97 8.50
N ASP A 560 27.02 -18.99 8.09
CA ASP A 560 28.49 -19.01 8.12
C ASP A 560 29.04 -19.36 6.74
N THR A 561 29.60 -18.35 6.09
CA THR A 561 30.41 -18.48 4.87
C THR A 561 31.77 -17.81 5.06
N ALA A 562 32.30 -17.87 6.29
CA ALA A 562 33.49 -17.16 6.72
C ALA A 562 33.40 -15.64 6.44
N CYS A 563 34.37 -15.09 5.71
CA CYS A 563 34.46 -13.65 5.45
C CYS A 563 33.29 -13.07 4.65
N SER A 564 32.48 -13.89 3.98
CA SER A 564 31.30 -13.46 3.21
C SER A 564 29.98 -13.50 3.97
N SER A 565 29.97 -13.93 5.25
CA SER A 565 28.72 -14.24 5.98
C SER A 565 27.68 -13.12 5.99
N SER A 566 28.07 -11.86 6.22
CA SER A 566 27.13 -10.71 6.19
C SER A 566 26.60 -10.41 4.79
N CYS A 567 27.38 -10.60 3.73
CA CYS A 567 26.88 -10.44 2.37
C CYS A 567 25.87 -11.54 2.01
N VAL A 568 26.16 -12.79 2.42
CA VAL A 568 25.27 -13.94 2.18
C VAL A 568 23.99 -13.84 3.03
N SER A 569 24.04 -13.27 4.24
CA SER A 569 22.83 -13.01 5.03
C SER A 569 21.93 -11.95 4.38
N ILE A 570 22.52 -10.88 3.82
CA ILE A 570 21.79 -9.88 3.03
C ILE A 570 21.21 -10.52 1.76
N TYR A 571 21.98 -11.34 1.05
CA TYR A 571 21.47 -12.11 -0.09
C TYR A 571 20.23 -12.93 0.29
N GLN A 572 20.28 -13.68 1.39
CA GLN A 572 19.16 -14.50 1.84
C GLN A 572 17.95 -13.64 2.21
N ALA A 573 18.14 -12.51 2.89
CA ALA A 573 17.07 -11.58 3.22
C ALA A 573 16.42 -10.97 1.96
N CYS A 574 17.21 -10.57 0.96
CA CYS A 574 16.69 -10.09 -0.32
C CYS A 574 15.85 -11.15 -1.04
N ARG A 575 16.26 -12.43 -0.98
CA ARG A 575 15.48 -13.54 -1.57
C ARG A 575 14.17 -13.76 -0.84
N ALA A 576 14.19 -13.77 0.49
CA ALA A 576 12.99 -13.92 1.31
C ALA A 576 11.97 -12.79 1.04
N LEU A 577 12.43 -11.54 0.97
CA LEU A 577 11.58 -10.39 0.63
C LEU A 577 11.00 -10.48 -0.79
N SER A 578 11.81 -10.95 -1.75
CA SER A 578 11.38 -11.11 -3.14
C SER A 578 10.37 -12.25 -3.31
N ASN A 579 10.50 -13.32 -2.51
CA ASN A 579 9.62 -14.48 -2.53
C ASN A 579 8.35 -14.29 -1.70
N GLY A 580 8.30 -13.27 -0.83
CA GLY A 580 7.20 -13.07 0.11
C GLY A 580 7.29 -13.90 1.39
N ASP A 581 8.44 -14.51 1.69
CA ASP A 581 8.67 -15.25 2.94
C ASP A 581 8.70 -14.31 4.16
N CYS A 582 8.96 -13.02 3.94
CA CYS A 582 8.85 -11.95 4.90
C CYS A 582 8.51 -10.61 4.21
N ASN A 583 8.00 -9.64 4.97
CA ASN A 583 7.63 -8.32 4.45
C ASN A 583 8.68 -7.24 4.75
N ALA A 584 9.39 -7.41 5.86
CA ALA A 584 10.58 -6.66 6.22
C ALA A 584 11.60 -7.63 6.84
N ALA A 585 12.88 -7.27 6.82
CA ALA A 585 13.91 -8.09 7.44
C ALA A 585 15.02 -7.24 8.05
N VAL A 586 15.61 -7.72 9.15
CA VAL A 586 16.92 -7.26 9.62
C VAL A 586 18.00 -8.22 9.12
N ALA A 587 19.06 -7.69 8.50
CA ALA A 587 20.13 -8.49 7.93
C ALA A 587 21.50 -7.85 8.14
N GLY A 588 22.54 -8.67 8.28
CA GLY A 588 23.93 -8.20 8.38
C GLY A 588 24.83 -9.22 9.08
N GLY A 589 25.79 -8.77 9.89
CA GLY A 589 26.69 -9.68 10.59
C GLY A 589 27.51 -9.03 11.68
N VAL A 590 28.16 -9.89 12.48
CA VAL A 590 28.96 -9.52 13.65
C VAL A 590 30.26 -10.33 13.70
N ASN A 591 31.31 -9.74 14.25
CA ASN A 591 32.56 -10.41 14.59
C ASN A 591 33.16 -9.81 15.87
N VAL A 592 33.56 -10.65 16.82
CA VAL A 592 34.24 -10.24 18.06
C VAL A 592 35.43 -11.17 18.30
N ILE A 593 36.56 -10.61 18.77
CA ILE A 593 37.78 -11.35 19.04
C ILE A 593 37.88 -11.53 20.56
N ALA A 594 37.52 -12.71 21.06
CA ALA A 594 37.53 -13.01 22.49
C ALA A 594 38.53 -14.12 22.88
N SER A 595 39.26 -14.68 21.91
CA SER A 595 40.24 -15.74 22.13
C SER A 595 41.46 -15.61 21.21
N PRO A 596 42.67 -16.02 21.66
CA PRO A 596 43.86 -16.02 20.82
C PRO A 596 43.87 -17.16 19.78
N ASP A 597 43.07 -18.22 19.95
CA ASP A 597 43.21 -19.47 19.18
C ASP A 597 43.04 -19.25 17.67
N MET A 598 42.02 -18.49 17.26
CA MET A 598 41.79 -18.15 15.85
C MET A 598 42.93 -17.30 15.28
N MET A 599 43.46 -16.36 16.07
CA MET A 599 44.58 -15.52 15.65
C MET A 599 45.85 -16.35 15.43
N ILE A 600 46.15 -17.30 16.32
CA ILE A 600 47.27 -18.25 16.18
C ILE A 600 47.13 -19.09 14.91
N GLY A 601 45.93 -19.61 14.66
CA GLY A 601 45.66 -20.43 13.47
C GLY A 601 45.87 -19.65 12.17
N LEU A 602 45.31 -18.44 12.09
CA LEU A 602 45.41 -17.57 10.92
C LEU A 602 46.85 -17.07 10.68
N ASP A 603 47.60 -16.75 11.73
CA ASP A 603 49.02 -16.37 11.64
C ASP A 603 49.86 -17.50 11.05
N ARG A 604 49.64 -18.75 11.51
CA ARG A 604 50.32 -19.94 10.99
C ARG A 604 49.99 -20.27 9.55
N ALA A 605 48.74 -20.01 9.17
CA ALA A 605 48.29 -20.16 7.80
C ALA A 605 48.67 -18.96 6.90
N HIS A 606 49.43 -17.99 7.43
CA HIS A 606 49.92 -16.81 6.72
C HIS A 606 48.81 -15.91 6.14
N PHE A 607 47.64 -15.91 6.78
CA PHE A 607 46.56 -14.98 6.45
C PHE A 607 46.80 -13.58 7.00
N LEU A 608 47.46 -13.49 8.16
CA LEU A 608 47.60 -12.24 8.89
C LEU A 608 48.84 -11.46 8.45
N SER A 609 48.68 -10.13 8.37
CA SER A 609 49.79 -9.21 8.17
C SER A 609 50.65 -9.16 9.44
N PRO A 610 51.96 -9.47 9.36
CA PRO A 610 52.88 -9.27 10.49
C PRO A 610 53.09 -7.79 10.81
N THR A 611 52.88 -6.90 9.83
CA THR A 611 52.95 -5.44 10.01
C THR A 611 51.62 -4.82 10.40
N GLY A 612 50.57 -5.64 10.48
CA GLY A 612 49.29 -5.29 11.05
C GLY A 612 48.29 -4.76 10.04
N GLN A 613 48.54 -3.62 9.38
CA GLN A 613 47.53 -2.94 8.55
C GLN A 613 47.21 -3.70 7.27
N CYS A 614 45.92 -3.78 6.87
CA CYS A 614 45.54 -4.21 5.53
C CYS A 614 46.05 -3.19 4.49
N LYS A 615 46.83 -3.65 3.51
CA LYS A 615 47.40 -2.79 2.45
C LYS A 615 46.89 -3.20 1.06
N PRO A 616 45.57 -3.10 0.80
CA PRO A 616 44.99 -3.49 -0.47
C PRO A 616 45.69 -2.83 -1.66
N PHE A 617 46.04 -3.65 -2.65
CA PHE A 617 46.65 -3.29 -3.93
C PHE A 617 48.08 -2.72 -3.84
N ASP A 618 48.66 -2.60 -2.65
CA ASP A 618 50.02 -2.11 -2.46
C ASP A 618 51.05 -3.22 -2.70
N ALA A 619 52.23 -2.86 -3.20
CA ALA A 619 53.35 -3.78 -3.39
C ALA A 619 53.81 -4.45 -2.09
N SER A 620 53.59 -3.81 -0.93
CA SER A 620 53.93 -4.31 0.40
C SER A 620 52.80 -5.07 1.10
N ALA A 621 51.71 -5.41 0.39
CA ALA A 621 50.66 -6.30 0.86
C ALA A 621 51.25 -7.61 1.43
N ASP A 622 50.91 -7.98 2.66
CA ASP A 622 51.51 -9.10 3.40
C ASP A 622 50.50 -9.89 4.24
N GLY A 623 49.20 -9.72 3.97
CA GLY A 623 48.11 -10.33 4.74
C GLY A 623 47.11 -9.28 5.24
N TYR A 624 46.10 -9.73 5.97
CA TYR A 624 45.07 -8.85 6.53
C TYR A 624 45.22 -8.66 8.05
N SER A 625 44.66 -7.55 8.57
CA SER A 625 44.47 -7.29 9.99
C SER A 625 43.12 -7.83 10.45
N ARG A 626 43.03 -8.64 11.51
CA ARG A 626 41.71 -8.99 12.06
C ARG A 626 41.02 -7.74 12.62
N ALA A 627 39.69 -7.76 12.63
CA ALA A 627 38.91 -6.68 13.21
C ALA A 627 37.60 -7.16 13.83
N GLU A 628 37.17 -6.46 14.87
CA GLU A 628 35.86 -6.60 15.48
C GLU A 628 34.86 -5.66 14.80
N GLY A 629 33.57 -6.01 14.80
CA GLY A 629 32.51 -5.07 14.45
C GLY A 629 31.15 -5.73 14.20
N CYS A 630 30.12 -4.90 14.13
CA CYS A 630 28.75 -5.27 13.81
C CYS A 630 28.16 -4.25 12.84
N GLY A 631 27.38 -4.71 11.88
CA GLY A 631 26.55 -3.86 11.05
C GLY A 631 25.28 -4.59 10.63
N LEU A 632 24.13 -3.96 10.90
CA LEU A 632 22.80 -4.48 10.59
C LEU A 632 22.00 -3.45 9.80
N PHE A 633 21.16 -3.96 8.90
CA PHE A 633 20.35 -3.20 7.96
C PHE A 633 18.91 -3.67 8.04
N VAL A 634 17.97 -2.73 7.98
CA VAL A 634 16.54 -3.03 7.84
C VAL A 634 16.17 -2.92 6.36
N LEU A 635 15.61 -3.99 5.83
CA LEU A 635 15.36 -4.20 4.41
C LEU A 635 13.86 -4.35 4.16
N LYS A 636 13.38 -3.71 3.09
CA LYS A 636 12.02 -3.86 2.55
C LYS A 636 12.07 -3.93 1.03
N ARG A 637 11.03 -4.45 0.39
CA ARG A 637 10.84 -4.20 -1.05
C ARG A 637 10.75 -2.68 -1.26
N LEU A 638 11.36 -2.18 -2.33
CA LEU A 638 11.41 -0.74 -2.61
C LEU A 638 10.00 -0.15 -2.71
N SER A 639 9.07 -0.89 -3.31
CA SER A 639 7.65 -0.52 -3.40
C SER A 639 7.08 -0.19 -2.02
N ASP A 640 7.21 -1.13 -1.10
CA ASP A 640 6.61 -1.03 0.23
C ASP A 640 7.25 0.11 1.03
N ALA A 641 8.57 0.31 0.89
CA ALA A 641 9.27 1.41 1.53
C ALA A 641 8.80 2.78 1.00
N VAL A 642 8.51 2.90 -0.29
CA VAL A 642 7.96 4.13 -0.88
C VAL A 642 6.52 4.35 -0.40
N ALA A 643 5.69 3.32 -0.43
CA ALA A 643 4.29 3.39 0.00
C ALA A 643 4.15 3.77 1.48
N GLU A 644 5.04 3.29 2.34
CA GLU A 644 5.03 3.56 3.79
C GLU A 644 5.83 4.81 4.19
N ASN A 645 6.30 5.60 3.21
CA ASN A 645 7.10 6.81 3.40
C ASN A 645 8.34 6.59 4.28
N ASP A 646 9.04 5.47 4.08
CA ASP A 646 10.26 5.18 4.81
C ASP A 646 11.43 6.07 4.37
N ASN A 647 12.41 6.22 5.27
CA ASN A 647 13.68 6.85 4.95
C ASN A 647 14.60 5.86 4.22
N ILE A 648 14.62 5.91 2.90
CA ILE A 648 15.45 5.00 2.09
C ILE A 648 16.89 5.52 2.01
N LEU A 649 17.81 4.78 2.62
CA LEU A 649 19.26 5.09 2.65
C LEU A 649 19.96 4.74 1.34
N GLY A 650 19.43 3.75 0.61
CA GLY A 650 19.94 3.25 -0.66
C GLY A 650 19.16 2.03 -1.12
N VAL A 651 19.36 1.60 -2.37
CA VAL A 651 18.62 0.50 -2.98
C VAL A 651 19.57 -0.59 -3.44
N ILE A 652 19.38 -1.81 -2.95
CA ILE A 652 20.01 -3.01 -3.50
C ILE A 652 19.24 -3.38 -4.78
N ARG A 653 19.86 -3.10 -5.93
CA ARG A 653 19.30 -3.43 -7.25
C ARG A 653 19.46 -4.90 -7.61
N GLY A 654 20.47 -5.53 -7.03
CA GLY A 654 20.64 -6.97 -7.11
C GLY A 654 21.75 -7.46 -6.21
N VAL A 655 21.67 -8.74 -5.85
CA VAL A 655 22.69 -9.42 -5.05
C VAL A 655 22.80 -10.87 -5.50
N GLU A 656 24.03 -11.32 -5.74
CA GLU A 656 24.33 -12.68 -6.19
C GLU A 656 25.47 -13.29 -5.39
N VAL A 657 25.42 -14.63 -5.30
CA VAL A 657 26.45 -15.44 -4.64
C VAL A 657 26.86 -16.63 -5.53
N ASN A 658 28.14 -17.00 -5.52
CA ASN A 658 28.63 -18.23 -6.17
C ASN A 658 29.82 -18.85 -5.39
N GLN A 659 30.43 -19.90 -5.95
CA GLN A 659 31.49 -20.66 -5.28
C GLN A 659 32.73 -20.84 -6.17
N SER A 660 33.92 -20.58 -5.61
CA SER A 660 35.24 -20.78 -6.23
C SER A 660 35.68 -22.26 -6.27
N GLY A 661 34.83 -23.15 -6.78
CA GLY A 661 35.10 -24.60 -6.81
C GLY A 661 36.27 -25.04 -7.71
N ASN A 662 36.73 -24.16 -8.61
CA ASN A 662 37.85 -24.43 -9.53
C ASN A 662 39.17 -23.75 -9.10
N ALA A 663 39.24 -23.18 -7.90
CA ALA A 663 40.46 -22.58 -7.38
C ALA A 663 41.55 -23.65 -7.16
N HIS A 664 42.83 -23.28 -7.33
CA HIS A 664 43.96 -24.20 -7.12
C HIS A 664 44.08 -24.72 -5.67
N SER A 665 43.53 -24.00 -4.71
CA SER A 665 43.44 -24.39 -3.31
C SER A 665 42.13 -23.85 -2.75
N ILE A 666 41.58 -24.54 -1.73
CA ILE A 666 40.32 -24.16 -1.08
C ILE A 666 40.32 -22.71 -0.56
N THR A 667 41.50 -22.18 -0.21
CA THR A 667 41.68 -20.83 0.34
C THR A 667 42.04 -19.77 -0.70
N HIS A 668 42.29 -20.17 -1.96
CA HIS A 668 42.73 -19.24 -2.99
C HIS A 668 41.54 -18.65 -3.76
N PRO A 669 41.58 -17.36 -4.13
CA PRO A 669 40.58 -16.76 -5.00
C PRO A 669 40.70 -17.29 -6.43
N HIS A 670 39.63 -17.13 -7.22
CA HIS A 670 39.58 -17.56 -8.61
C HIS A 670 38.89 -16.52 -9.50
N ALA A 671 39.70 -15.71 -10.20
CA ALA A 671 39.22 -14.58 -11.00
C ALA A 671 38.13 -14.95 -12.04
N PRO A 672 38.19 -16.06 -12.79
CA PRO A 672 37.13 -16.43 -13.72
C PRO A 672 35.76 -16.69 -13.05
N THR A 673 35.76 -17.18 -11.81
CA THR A 673 34.51 -17.37 -11.05
C THR A 673 33.93 -16.03 -10.61
N GLN A 674 34.78 -15.07 -10.24
CA GLN A 674 34.37 -13.71 -9.89
C GLN A 674 33.79 -12.98 -11.11
N VAL A 675 34.41 -13.10 -12.30
CA VAL A 675 33.85 -12.55 -13.55
C VAL A 675 32.44 -13.09 -13.81
N LYS A 676 32.24 -14.41 -13.71
CA LYS A 676 30.91 -15.02 -13.88
C LYS A 676 29.88 -14.53 -12.85
N LEU A 677 30.32 -14.21 -11.63
CA LEU A 677 29.44 -13.61 -10.61
C LEU A 677 28.96 -12.23 -11.07
N PHE A 678 29.88 -11.39 -11.55
CA PHE A 678 29.57 -10.04 -12.02
C PHE A 678 28.69 -10.07 -13.27
N GLU A 679 28.99 -10.93 -14.25
CA GLU A 679 28.17 -11.12 -15.45
C GLU A 679 26.74 -11.53 -15.09
N ARG A 680 26.58 -12.50 -14.17
CA ARG A 680 25.26 -12.94 -13.70
C ARG A 680 24.50 -11.83 -12.98
N LEU A 681 25.19 -11.04 -12.15
CA LEU A 681 24.58 -9.90 -11.46
C LEU A 681 24.10 -8.85 -12.46
N LEU A 682 24.91 -8.50 -13.46
CA LEU A 682 24.54 -7.56 -14.52
C LEU A 682 23.38 -8.09 -15.37
N GLU A 683 23.42 -9.35 -15.78
CA GLU A 683 22.35 -10.01 -16.53
C GLU A 683 21.02 -10.00 -15.77
N LYS A 684 21.04 -10.36 -14.48
CA LYS A 684 19.84 -10.40 -13.62
C LYS A 684 19.29 -9.03 -13.24
N THR A 685 20.07 -7.97 -13.36
CA THR A 685 19.63 -6.60 -13.02
C THR A 685 19.32 -5.78 -14.26
N GLY A 686 19.82 -6.17 -15.42
CA GLY A 686 19.74 -5.40 -16.66
C GLY A 686 20.54 -4.10 -16.62
N VAL A 687 21.42 -3.92 -15.63
CA VAL A 687 22.22 -2.69 -15.47
C VAL A 687 23.42 -2.73 -16.39
N ASP A 688 23.64 -1.65 -17.13
CA ASP A 688 24.84 -1.49 -17.94
C ASP A 688 26.09 -1.36 -17.05
N LYS A 689 27.15 -2.09 -17.41
CA LYS A 689 28.39 -2.14 -16.63
C LYS A 689 29.10 -0.79 -16.48
N HIS A 690 28.92 0.15 -17.41
CA HIS A 690 29.53 1.48 -17.34
C HIS A 690 28.78 2.42 -16.39
N ARG A 691 27.54 2.08 -16.02
CA ARG A 691 26.79 2.82 -14.98
C ARG A 691 27.45 2.69 -13.60
N ILE A 692 28.10 1.56 -13.34
CA ILE A 692 28.86 1.30 -12.11
C ILE A 692 30.25 1.93 -12.26
N ASN A 693 30.55 2.92 -11.43
CA ASN A 693 31.83 3.63 -11.47
C ASN A 693 32.58 3.62 -10.13
N VAL A 694 32.01 2.99 -9.10
CA VAL A 694 32.70 2.71 -7.82
C VAL A 694 32.56 1.24 -7.48
N ILE A 695 33.65 0.61 -7.07
CA ILE A 695 33.65 -0.75 -6.52
C ILE A 695 34.34 -0.73 -5.15
N GLU A 696 33.59 -1.07 -4.11
CA GLU A 696 34.14 -1.44 -2.81
C GLU A 696 34.59 -2.90 -2.91
N ALA A 697 35.90 -3.08 -3.07
CA ALA A 697 36.52 -4.38 -3.26
C ALA A 697 36.57 -5.18 -1.94
N HIS A 698 36.74 -6.49 -2.07
CA HIS A 698 37.11 -7.33 -0.94
C HIS A 698 38.49 -6.92 -0.39
N GLY A 699 39.49 -6.70 -1.24
CA GLY A 699 40.72 -5.95 -0.97
C GLY A 699 41.33 -6.21 0.40
N THR A 700 41.81 -7.44 0.61
CA THR A 700 42.35 -7.88 1.90
C THR A 700 43.81 -7.52 2.12
N GLY A 701 44.51 -7.01 1.10
CA GLY A 701 45.93 -6.71 1.23
C GLY A 701 46.80 -7.95 1.08
N THR A 702 46.45 -8.84 0.15
CA THR A 702 47.18 -10.10 -0.10
C THR A 702 47.82 -10.11 -1.48
N GLN A 703 49.05 -10.64 -1.57
CA GLN A 703 49.81 -10.69 -2.82
C GLN A 703 49.12 -11.49 -3.94
N ALA A 704 48.36 -12.53 -3.58
CA ALA A 704 47.62 -13.33 -4.55
C ALA A 704 46.20 -12.79 -4.77
N GLY A 705 45.51 -12.33 -3.73
CA GLY A 705 44.11 -11.94 -3.82
C GLY A 705 43.88 -10.61 -4.51
N ASP A 706 44.67 -9.59 -4.19
CA ASP A 706 44.46 -8.25 -4.73
C ASP A 706 44.65 -8.20 -6.26
N PRO A 707 45.67 -8.84 -6.87
CA PRO A 707 45.78 -8.90 -8.33
C PRO A 707 44.63 -9.69 -8.99
N ASN A 708 44.22 -10.82 -8.40
CA ASN A 708 43.12 -11.64 -8.94
C ASN A 708 41.78 -10.90 -8.92
N GLU A 709 41.47 -10.22 -7.82
CA GLU A 709 40.23 -9.43 -7.71
C GLU A 709 40.24 -8.25 -8.69
N LEU A 710 41.36 -7.54 -8.79
CA LEU A 710 41.42 -6.39 -9.69
C LEU A 710 41.38 -6.83 -11.16
N GLU A 711 41.95 -7.99 -11.50
CA GLU A 711 41.83 -8.59 -12.82
C GLU A 711 40.35 -8.91 -13.17
N SER A 712 39.61 -9.54 -12.25
CA SER A 712 38.19 -9.87 -12.49
C SER A 712 37.30 -8.63 -12.63
N ILE A 713 37.58 -7.61 -11.81
CA ILE A 713 36.93 -6.30 -11.91
C ILE A 713 37.22 -5.66 -13.28
N ARG A 714 38.49 -5.54 -13.67
CA ARG A 714 38.89 -4.83 -14.91
C ARG A 714 38.36 -5.51 -16.16
N LYS A 715 38.43 -6.84 -16.21
CA LYS A 715 37.86 -7.65 -17.31
C LYS A 715 36.39 -7.33 -17.54
N THR A 716 35.63 -7.11 -16.46
CA THR A 716 34.20 -6.85 -16.54
C THR A 716 33.91 -5.37 -16.80
N PHE A 717 34.43 -4.47 -15.95
CA PHE A 717 33.96 -3.08 -15.84
C PHE A 717 34.85 -2.02 -16.50
N ALA A 718 36.13 -2.32 -16.79
CA ALA A 718 37.06 -1.33 -17.36
C ALA A 718 37.13 -1.37 -18.90
N THR A 719 36.72 -2.48 -19.52
CA THR A 719 36.74 -2.64 -20.98
C THR A 719 35.88 -1.59 -21.67
N GLY A 720 36.50 -0.72 -22.50
CA GLY A 720 35.81 0.33 -23.27
C GLY A 720 35.41 1.57 -22.46
N ARG A 721 35.95 1.74 -21.24
CA ARG A 721 35.58 2.84 -20.35
C ARG A 721 36.20 4.18 -20.77
N PRO A 722 35.43 5.28 -20.87
CA PRO A 722 35.97 6.59 -21.23
C PRO A 722 36.64 7.29 -20.03
N LYS A 723 37.56 8.22 -20.32
CA LYS A 723 38.24 9.06 -19.29
C LYS A 723 37.29 9.91 -18.45
N THR A 724 36.11 10.23 -18.97
CA THR A 724 35.08 11.03 -18.28
C THR A 724 34.27 10.23 -17.26
N ASN A 725 34.39 8.89 -17.24
CA ASN A 725 33.69 8.01 -16.30
C ASN A 725 34.66 6.93 -15.78
N PRO A 726 35.73 7.32 -15.07
CA PRO A 726 36.72 6.38 -14.56
C PRO A 726 36.11 5.38 -13.56
N LEU A 727 36.73 4.21 -13.43
CA LEU A 727 36.32 3.18 -12.48
C LEU A 727 37.13 3.32 -11.19
N HIS A 728 36.48 3.75 -10.12
CA HIS A 728 37.09 3.92 -8.81
C HIS A 728 37.04 2.63 -8.00
N ILE A 729 38.18 2.21 -7.46
CA ILE A 729 38.31 1.03 -6.60
C ILE A 729 38.71 1.48 -5.19
N THR A 730 38.01 0.98 -4.19
CA THR A 730 38.25 1.32 -2.79
C THR A 730 38.09 0.11 -1.88
N SER A 731 38.59 0.17 -0.65
CA SER A 731 38.43 -0.89 0.36
C SER A 731 38.46 -0.27 1.76
N ILE A 732 37.40 -0.51 2.54
CA ILE A 732 37.29 -0.06 3.94
C ILE A 732 38.33 -0.73 4.85
N LYS A 733 38.86 -1.89 4.44
CA LYS A 733 39.76 -2.68 5.28
C LYS A 733 41.09 -1.98 5.54
N ALA A 734 41.48 -1.05 4.68
CA ALA A 734 42.64 -0.19 4.89
C ALA A 734 42.51 0.67 6.17
N ASN A 735 41.29 1.07 6.53
CA ASN A 735 40.98 1.92 7.67
C ASN A 735 40.75 1.12 8.95
N ILE A 736 39.90 0.08 8.88
CA ILE A 736 39.37 -0.60 10.06
C ILE A 736 39.71 -2.09 10.14
N GLY A 737 40.57 -2.58 9.26
CA GLY A 737 40.92 -4.00 9.18
C GLY A 737 39.81 -4.87 8.57
N HIS A 738 40.00 -6.18 8.65
CA HIS A 738 39.10 -7.18 8.11
C HIS A 738 38.15 -7.69 9.20
N LEU A 739 36.89 -7.26 9.15
CA LEU A 739 35.83 -7.61 10.11
C LEU A 739 35.28 -9.04 9.95
N GLU A 740 36.03 -9.92 9.26
CA GLU A 740 35.66 -11.31 8.98
C GLU A 740 34.18 -11.43 8.55
N ALA A 741 33.33 -12.09 9.35
CA ALA A 741 31.91 -12.28 9.05
C ALA A 741 31.12 -10.97 8.82
N ALA A 742 31.51 -9.86 9.44
CA ALA A 742 30.86 -8.54 9.33
C ALA A 742 31.46 -7.65 8.22
N SER A 743 32.36 -8.17 7.38
CA SER A 743 33.07 -7.38 6.37
C SER A 743 32.17 -6.85 5.26
N GLY A 744 31.17 -7.62 4.84
CA GLY A 744 30.15 -7.17 3.89
C GLY A 744 29.35 -6.01 4.44
N SER A 745 28.93 -6.10 5.72
CA SER A 745 28.24 -5.00 6.40
C SER A 745 29.08 -3.72 6.46
N ALA A 746 30.39 -3.83 6.71
CA ALA A 746 31.29 -2.68 6.73
C ALA A 746 31.39 -1.99 5.37
N GLY A 747 31.60 -2.76 4.30
CA GLY A 747 31.64 -2.23 2.94
C GLY A 747 30.32 -1.60 2.51
N LEU A 748 29.18 -2.23 2.84
CA LEU A 748 27.86 -1.69 2.53
C LEU A 748 27.60 -0.37 3.27
N ALA A 749 27.92 -0.29 4.57
CA ALA A 749 27.78 0.93 5.35
C ALA A 749 28.62 2.09 4.78
N LYS A 750 29.87 1.81 4.37
CA LYS A 750 30.72 2.80 3.69
C LYS A 750 30.09 3.28 2.38
N LEU A 751 29.60 2.39 1.52
CA LEU A 751 28.98 2.82 0.26
C LEU A 751 27.75 3.69 0.48
N LEU A 752 26.89 3.37 1.45
CA LEU A 752 25.73 4.19 1.81
C LEU A 752 26.15 5.59 2.29
N LEU A 753 27.19 5.68 3.12
CA LEU A 753 27.74 6.96 3.57
C LEU A 753 28.38 7.75 2.42
N MET A 754 29.11 7.08 1.53
CA MET A 754 29.67 7.69 0.32
C MET A 754 28.58 8.26 -0.60
N MET A 755 27.44 7.57 -0.75
CA MET A 755 26.29 8.08 -1.51
C MET A 755 25.68 9.31 -0.83
N ARG A 756 25.45 9.26 0.48
CA ARG A 756 24.92 10.38 1.27
C ARG A 756 25.80 11.63 1.18
N HIS A 757 27.11 11.46 1.31
CA HIS A 757 28.09 12.56 1.30
C HIS A 757 28.64 12.85 -0.10
N ARG A 758 28.23 12.09 -1.12
CA ARG A 758 28.64 12.23 -2.52
C ARG A 758 30.15 12.33 -2.72
N THR A 759 30.90 11.56 -1.93
CA THR A 759 32.36 11.66 -1.83
C THR A 759 32.98 10.27 -1.78
N ILE A 760 34.09 10.06 -2.48
CA ILE A 760 34.94 8.86 -2.41
C ILE A 760 36.11 9.17 -1.47
N PRO A 761 36.19 8.55 -0.28
CA PRO A 761 37.31 8.71 0.63
C PRO A 761 38.59 8.12 0.07
N ARG A 762 39.74 8.67 0.48
CA ARG A 762 41.06 8.15 0.10
C ARG A 762 41.31 6.73 0.62
N LEU A 763 42.01 5.91 -0.16
CA LEU A 763 42.60 4.66 0.27
C LEU A 763 43.94 4.94 0.99
N ILE A 764 43.95 4.76 2.31
CA ILE A 764 45.02 5.30 3.17
C ILE A 764 46.33 4.51 3.17
N SER A 765 46.34 3.28 2.66
CA SER A 765 47.49 2.37 2.75
C SER A 765 48.27 2.18 1.44
N LEU A 766 47.74 2.66 0.31
CA LEU A 766 48.40 2.52 -0.99
C LEU A 766 49.51 3.58 -1.14
N LYS A 767 50.75 3.11 -1.28
CA LYS A 767 51.96 3.90 -1.56
C LYS A 767 52.56 3.56 -2.92
N ASN A 768 52.71 2.27 -3.21
CA ASN A 768 53.24 1.75 -4.48
C ASN A 768 52.30 0.66 -4.99
N LEU A 769 51.83 0.77 -6.22
CA LEU A 769 50.96 -0.26 -6.82
C LEU A 769 51.70 -1.61 -6.89
N ASN A 770 50.99 -2.69 -6.57
CA ASN A 770 51.54 -4.03 -6.70
C ASN A 770 51.98 -4.30 -8.15
N PRO A 771 53.23 -4.73 -8.41
CA PRO A 771 53.72 -4.93 -9.78
C PRO A 771 53.02 -6.05 -10.55
N LEU A 772 52.27 -6.92 -9.88
CA LEU A 772 51.40 -7.93 -10.51
C LEU A 772 50.09 -7.34 -11.06
N ILE A 773 49.78 -6.09 -10.70
CA ILE A 773 48.64 -5.34 -11.23
C ILE A 773 49.11 -4.50 -12.42
N ALA A 774 48.42 -4.63 -13.55
CA ALA A 774 48.71 -3.79 -14.73
C ALA A 774 48.50 -2.29 -14.42
N PRO A 775 49.21 -1.37 -15.09
CA PRO A 775 49.05 0.08 -14.86
C PRO A 775 47.57 0.53 -14.95
N LEU A 776 47.12 1.32 -13.98
CA LEU A 776 45.70 1.72 -13.85
C LEU A 776 45.25 2.68 -14.96
N ASP A 777 46.14 3.58 -15.40
CA ASP A 777 45.86 4.56 -16.47
C ASP A 777 45.54 3.91 -17.82
N SER A 778 45.91 2.64 -18.02
CA SER A 778 45.73 1.94 -19.29
C SER A 778 44.26 1.66 -19.64
N ASP A 779 43.36 1.63 -18.65
CA ASP A 779 41.93 1.37 -18.85
C ASP A 779 41.01 2.29 -18.01
N ASN A 780 41.53 3.45 -17.61
CA ASN A 780 40.80 4.46 -16.83
C ASN A 780 40.24 3.91 -15.50
N THR A 781 40.98 3.01 -14.86
CA THR A 781 40.76 2.60 -13.48
C THR A 781 41.51 3.55 -12.55
N ALA A 782 40.96 3.86 -11.38
CA ALA A 782 41.57 4.71 -10.37
C ALA A 782 41.48 4.07 -8.98
N ILE A 783 42.54 4.23 -8.19
CA ILE A 783 42.52 3.98 -6.74
C ILE A 783 42.86 5.31 -6.08
N ASP A 784 41.86 5.97 -5.52
CA ASP A 784 41.98 7.34 -5.05
C ASP A 784 42.81 7.42 -3.76
N THR A 785 43.97 8.07 -3.80
CA THR A 785 44.84 8.34 -2.62
C THR A 785 44.54 9.69 -1.95
N VAL A 786 43.64 10.47 -2.55
CA VAL A 786 43.07 11.72 -2.04
C VAL A 786 41.56 11.63 -2.18
N ALA A 787 40.81 12.19 -1.24
CA ALA A 787 39.35 12.19 -1.33
C ALA A 787 38.89 12.99 -2.56
N CYS A 788 37.88 12.49 -3.27
CA CYS A 788 37.33 13.13 -4.46
C CYS A 788 35.80 13.12 -4.46
N GLU A 789 35.19 14.03 -5.22
CA GLU A 789 33.75 14.04 -5.40
C GLU A 789 33.30 12.78 -6.15
N TRP A 790 32.24 12.13 -5.67
CA TRP A 790 31.62 11.03 -6.40
C TRP A 790 30.68 11.59 -7.45
N VAL A 791 31.17 11.72 -8.69
CA VAL A 791 30.35 12.11 -9.83
C VAL A 791 29.60 10.88 -10.36
N PRO A 792 28.28 10.95 -10.62
CA PRO A 792 27.55 9.85 -11.26
C PRO A 792 28.08 9.59 -12.67
N SER A 793 27.88 8.37 -13.18
CA SER A 793 28.36 7.97 -14.52
C SER A 793 27.83 8.85 -15.64
N GLU A 794 26.62 9.39 -15.49
CA GLU A 794 26.04 10.42 -16.36
C GLU A 794 25.28 11.47 -15.52
N PRO A 795 25.23 12.74 -15.96
CA PRO A 795 24.46 13.78 -15.28
C PRO A 795 22.97 13.44 -15.15
N GLY A 796 22.40 13.64 -13.96
CA GLY A 796 20.97 13.42 -13.69
C GLY A 796 20.59 11.96 -13.38
N LEU A 797 21.53 11.01 -13.48
CA LEU A 797 21.31 9.62 -13.08
C LEU A 797 21.77 9.36 -11.64
N PRO A 798 21.16 8.39 -10.93
CA PRO A 798 21.61 8.00 -9.60
C PRO A 798 22.99 7.33 -9.66
N ARG A 799 23.78 7.52 -8.60
CA ARG A 799 25.07 6.83 -8.41
C ARG A 799 24.85 5.33 -8.24
N LEU A 800 25.73 4.54 -8.85
CA LEU A 800 25.72 3.08 -8.76
C LEU A 800 27.11 2.59 -8.34
N ALA A 801 27.15 1.73 -7.34
CA ALA A 801 28.36 1.07 -6.88
C ALA A 801 28.16 -0.44 -6.74
N MET A 802 29.25 -1.18 -6.79
CA MET A 802 29.26 -2.61 -6.46
C MET A 802 30.08 -2.86 -5.19
N LEU A 803 29.60 -3.75 -4.33
CA LEU A 803 30.33 -4.29 -3.19
C LEU A 803 30.72 -5.73 -3.47
N ASN A 804 32.01 -6.03 -3.32
CA ASN A 804 32.54 -7.39 -3.34
C ASN A 804 32.83 -7.89 -1.93
N ASN A 805 32.44 -9.13 -1.63
CA ASN A 805 32.78 -9.77 -0.37
C ASN A 805 33.00 -11.27 -0.55
N PHE A 806 34.25 -11.72 -0.42
CA PHE A 806 34.66 -13.09 -0.70
C PHE A 806 35.08 -13.82 0.57
N GLY A 807 34.61 -15.06 0.73
CA GLY A 807 34.91 -15.95 1.83
C GLY A 807 36.13 -16.82 1.52
N ALA A 808 37.00 -17.01 2.51
CA ALA A 808 38.16 -17.91 2.37
C ALA A 808 37.77 -19.38 2.15
N ALA A 809 36.51 -19.76 2.39
CA ALA A 809 35.95 -21.07 2.04
C ALA A 809 35.48 -21.16 0.57
N GLY A 810 35.66 -20.09 -0.22
CA GLY A 810 35.35 -20.05 -1.65
C GLY A 810 34.03 -19.37 -2.01
N SER A 811 33.16 -19.04 -1.05
CA SER A 811 31.89 -18.37 -1.30
C SER A 811 32.12 -16.91 -1.67
N ASN A 812 31.63 -16.46 -2.83
CA ASN A 812 31.77 -15.08 -3.29
C ASN A 812 30.41 -14.40 -3.30
N GLY A 813 30.30 -13.19 -2.75
CA GLY A 813 29.12 -12.35 -2.86
C GLY A 813 29.40 -11.02 -3.56
N ALA A 814 28.44 -10.56 -4.36
CA ALA A 814 28.46 -9.25 -5.01
C ALA A 814 27.10 -8.56 -4.85
N VAL A 815 27.11 -7.29 -4.42
CA VAL A 815 25.89 -6.46 -4.22
C VAL A 815 25.97 -5.24 -5.14
N LEU A 816 24.92 -5.02 -5.93
CA LEU A 816 24.74 -3.80 -6.71
C LEU A 816 23.88 -2.80 -5.94
N LEU A 817 24.46 -1.66 -5.59
CA LEU A 817 23.84 -0.61 -4.78
C LEU A 817 23.60 0.65 -5.61
N GLU A 818 22.40 1.23 -5.51
CA GLU A 818 21.98 2.47 -6.16
C GLU A 818 21.59 3.54 -5.14
N GLU A 819 21.96 4.79 -5.43
CA GLU A 819 21.50 5.99 -4.69
C GLU A 819 19.99 6.16 -4.86
N TYR A 820 19.26 6.27 -3.75
CA TYR A 820 17.86 6.66 -3.80
C TYR A 820 17.73 8.18 -3.89
N VAL A 821 17.14 8.67 -4.98
CA VAL A 821 16.83 10.09 -5.15
C VAL A 821 15.32 10.27 -4.99
N PRO A 822 14.85 10.81 -3.85
CA PRO A 822 13.42 11.00 -3.65
C PRO A 822 12.86 12.01 -4.67
N PRO A 823 11.61 11.85 -5.12
CA PRO A 823 10.97 12.85 -5.96
C PRO A 823 10.92 14.20 -5.22
N PRO A 824 10.99 15.33 -5.94
CA PRO A 824 10.85 16.65 -5.34
C PRO A 824 9.53 16.71 -4.55
N ARG A 825 9.61 17.04 -3.25
CA ARG A 825 8.42 17.35 -2.47
C ARG A 825 8.05 18.82 -2.74
N ASP A 826 6.78 19.09 -3.01
CA ASP A 826 6.29 20.45 -3.04
C ASP A 826 6.46 21.06 -1.64
N ASN A 827 7.37 22.03 -1.52
CA ASN A 827 7.52 22.83 -0.31
C ASN A 827 6.31 23.77 -0.22
N ILE A 828 5.16 23.24 0.18
CA ILE A 828 4.04 24.06 0.57
C ILE A 828 4.46 24.74 1.86
N ALA A 829 4.72 26.04 1.81
CA ALA A 829 4.94 26.86 2.99
C ALA A 829 3.65 26.83 3.83
N ALA A 830 3.56 25.86 4.74
CA ALA A 830 2.45 25.75 5.66
C ALA A 830 2.54 26.91 6.67
N ALA A 831 1.40 27.49 7.02
CA ALA A 831 1.33 28.50 8.08
C ALA A 831 1.96 27.94 9.39
N PRO A 832 2.58 28.80 10.22
CA PRO A 832 3.10 28.39 11.52
C PRO A 832 2.03 27.66 12.32
N THR A 833 2.26 26.37 12.59
CA THR A 833 1.32 25.51 13.30
C THR A 833 2.01 24.97 14.56
N THR A 834 1.32 25.01 15.69
CA THR A 834 1.80 24.38 16.93
C THR A 834 1.72 22.86 16.79
N LEU A 835 2.85 22.18 16.95
CA LEU A 835 2.95 20.72 16.78
C LEU A 835 3.25 20.03 18.12
N PRO A 836 2.77 18.79 18.34
CA PRO A 836 3.13 18.00 19.50
C PRO A 836 4.47 17.27 19.30
N PHE A 837 5.27 17.20 20.36
CA PHE A 837 6.53 16.46 20.42
C PHE A 837 6.53 15.57 21.64
N GLY A 838 6.90 14.30 21.46
CA GLY A 838 6.93 13.30 22.54
C GLY A 838 8.30 12.62 22.63
N LEU A 839 8.76 12.36 23.85
CA LEU A 839 9.89 11.48 24.12
C LEU A 839 9.49 10.42 25.13
N SER A 840 10.06 9.23 25.00
CA SER A 840 9.87 8.18 26.01
C SER A 840 11.11 7.31 26.20
N ALA A 841 11.22 6.69 27.39
CA ALA A 841 12.25 5.72 27.72
C ALA A 841 11.77 4.72 28.79
N LYS A 842 12.53 3.65 29.01
CA LYS A 842 12.23 2.64 30.05
C LYS A 842 12.61 3.06 31.48
N ASP A 843 13.36 4.15 31.63
CA ASP A 843 13.67 4.78 32.91
C ASP A 843 13.89 6.30 32.77
N ALA A 844 13.82 7.01 33.89
CA ALA A 844 13.91 8.47 33.92
C ALA A 844 15.30 9.01 33.53
N ASN A 845 16.39 8.29 33.81
CA ASN A 845 17.74 8.73 33.46
C ASN A 845 17.96 8.64 31.95
N ALA A 846 17.55 7.53 31.33
CA ALA A 846 17.58 7.34 29.89
C ALA A 846 16.74 8.41 29.16
N LEU A 847 15.57 8.78 29.69
CA LEU A 847 14.76 9.85 29.11
C LEU A 847 15.46 11.22 29.19
N ASN A 848 16.11 11.53 30.31
CA ASN A 848 16.87 12.77 30.46
C ASN A 848 18.08 12.84 29.51
N GLN A 849 18.78 11.72 29.31
CA GLN A 849 19.86 11.63 28.33
C GLN A 849 19.33 11.77 26.89
N LEU A 850 18.18 11.15 26.59
CA LEU A 850 17.52 11.29 25.30
C LEU A 850 17.11 12.74 25.03
N ARG A 851 16.50 13.43 26.02
CA ARG A 851 16.19 14.86 25.96
C ARG A 851 17.43 15.68 25.61
N GLN A 852 18.54 15.45 26.31
CA GLN A 852 19.78 16.20 26.06
C GLN A 852 20.31 15.97 24.63
N ARG A 853 20.29 14.73 24.14
CA ARG A 853 20.67 14.41 22.76
C ARG A 853 19.79 15.11 21.72
N TYR A 854 18.48 15.20 21.96
CA TYR A 854 17.58 15.95 21.09
C TYR A 854 17.83 17.46 21.14
N VAL A 855 18.06 18.03 22.32
CA VAL A 855 18.43 19.46 22.46
C VAL A 855 19.71 19.77 21.69
N GLU A 856 20.75 18.94 21.85
CA GLU A 856 22.00 19.09 21.10
C GLU A 856 21.78 18.94 19.59
N TYR A 857 21.01 17.93 19.16
CA TYR A 857 20.64 17.75 17.76
C TYR A 857 19.95 18.98 17.17
N LEU A 858 18.98 19.56 17.90
CA LEU A 858 18.22 20.72 17.46
C LEU A 858 19.07 21.99 17.36
N GLN A 859 20.12 22.12 18.19
CA GLN A 859 21.00 23.28 18.24
C GLN A 859 22.14 23.26 17.19
N LYS A 860 22.41 22.12 16.55
CA LYS A 860 23.47 22.05 15.53
C LYS A 860 23.08 22.81 14.25
N PRO A 861 23.96 23.68 13.70
CA PRO A 861 23.68 24.45 12.48
C PRO A 861 23.34 23.58 11.27
N GLU A 862 24.00 22.41 11.13
CA GLU A 862 23.73 21.45 10.04
C GLU A 862 22.29 20.92 10.01
N ASN A 863 21.56 21.02 11.13
CA ASN A 863 20.18 20.54 11.27
C ASN A 863 19.14 21.65 11.18
N GLU A 864 19.54 22.91 10.98
CA GLU A 864 18.63 24.07 10.96
C GLU A 864 17.58 23.95 9.85
N GLY A 865 17.97 23.40 8.69
CA GLY A 865 17.07 23.16 7.55
C GLY A 865 16.08 21.99 7.72
N THR A 866 16.12 21.24 8.83
CA THR A 866 15.17 20.14 9.07
C THR A 866 13.80 20.70 9.45
N SER A 867 12.76 20.25 8.75
CA SER A 867 11.36 20.63 9.02
C SER A 867 10.92 20.24 10.43
N LEU A 868 10.30 21.19 11.14
CA LEU A 868 9.76 20.95 12.47
C LEU A 868 8.61 19.92 12.45
N ARG A 869 7.87 19.84 11.35
CA ARG A 869 6.82 18.83 11.11
C ARG A 869 7.41 17.42 11.02
N ASP A 870 8.52 17.25 10.32
CA ASP A 870 9.18 15.95 10.17
C ASP A 870 9.75 15.47 11.52
N ILE A 871 10.24 16.41 12.34
CA ILE A 871 10.69 16.12 13.71
C ILE A 871 9.52 15.67 14.57
N ALA A 872 8.39 16.39 14.56
CA ALA A 872 7.18 16.02 15.31
C ALA A 872 6.66 14.63 14.91
N TYR A 873 6.54 14.38 13.60
CA TYR A 873 6.14 13.09 13.04
C TYR A 873 7.08 11.96 13.48
N THR A 874 8.39 12.18 13.40
CA THR A 874 9.38 11.16 13.77
C THR A 874 9.33 10.85 15.27
N MET A 875 9.24 11.88 16.12
CA MET A 875 9.20 11.73 17.58
C MET A 875 7.92 11.05 18.08
N THR A 876 6.84 11.05 17.29
CA THR A 876 5.54 10.49 17.67
C THR A 876 5.25 9.20 16.91
N ALA A 877 5.00 9.28 15.60
CA ALA A 877 4.55 8.15 14.79
C ALA A 877 5.62 7.09 14.53
N ARG A 878 6.92 7.43 14.64
CA ARG A 878 8.04 6.56 14.23
C ARG A 878 8.93 6.13 15.40
N ARG A 879 8.40 6.17 16.63
CA ARG A 879 9.09 5.72 17.85
C ARG A 879 8.16 4.89 18.71
N GLN A 880 8.72 3.83 19.32
CA GLN A 880 8.00 3.11 20.37
C GLN A 880 7.79 4.01 21.59
N ILE A 881 6.67 3.82 22.26
CA ILE A 881 6.30 4.60 23.44
C ILE A 881 6.51 3.75 24.70
N TYR A 882 7.39 4.21 25.58
CA TYR A 882 7.74 3.58 26.85
C TYR A 882 7.07 4.28 28.06
N PRO A 883 7.14 3.69 29.28
CA PRO A 883 6.43 4.22 30.45
C PRO A 883 6.88 5.60 30.93
N PHE A 884 8.16 5.94 30.85
CA PHE A 884 8.63 7.29 31.21
C PHE A 884 8.49 8.18 29.99
N ARG A 885 7.66 9.22 30.08
CA ARG A 885 7.25 10.07 28.95
C ARG A 885 7.42 11.54 29.29
N MET A 886 7.63 12.34 28.25
CA MET A 886 7.43 13.80 28.27
C MET A 886 6.82 14.23 26.95
N ALA A 887 5.96 15.24 27.01
CA ALA A 887 5.35 15.83 25.83
C ALA A 887 5.34 17.35 25.94
N VAL A 888 5.61 18.03 24.83
CA VAL A 888 5.55 19.48 24.70
C VAL A 888 4.93 19.86 23.37
N SER A 889 4.33 21.05 23.30
CA SER A 889 3.86 21.62 22.05
C SER A 889 4.69 22.85 21.69
N ALA A 890 5.09 22.97 20.43
CA ALA A 890 5.90 24.10 19.98
C ALA A 890 5.60 24.47 18.52
N SER A 891 5.72 25.75 18.21
CA SER A 891 5.56 26.33 16.87
C SER A 891 6.91 26.65 16.22
N THR A 892 7.98 26.75 17.03
CA THR A 892 9.34 27.03 16.56
C THR A 892 10.35 26.06 17.19
N ARG A 893 11.51 25.95 16.54
CA ARG A 893 12.64 25.14 17.05
C ARG A 893 13.17 25.66 18.38
N GLN A 894 13.24 26.97 18.56
CA GLN A 894 13.73 27.55 19.81
C GLN A 894 12.76 27.31 20.96
N GLU A 895 11.46 27.51 20.72
CA GLU A 895 10.40 27.17 21.68
C GLU A 895 10.44 25.67 22.04
N LEU A 896 10.69 24.79 21.07
CA LEU A 896 10.83 23.35 21.32
C LEU A 896 12.01 23.06 22.26
N VAL A 897 13.17 23.66 22.03
CA VAL A 897 14.35 23.49 22.89
C VAL A 897 14.05 23.95 24.32
N GLU A 898 13.50 25.16 24.46
CA GLU A 898 13.16 25.74 25.78
C GLU A 898 12.15 24.88 26.53
N LYS A 899 11.07 24.46 25.86
CA LYS A 899 10.04 23.62 26.48
C LYS A 899 10.54 22.22 26.80
N LEU A 900 11.37 21.59 25.95
CA LEU A 900 11.97 20.29 26.26
C LEU A 900 12.86 20.36 27.50
N GLN A 901 13.65 21.42 27.65
CA GLN A 901 14.51 21.62 28.82
C GLN A 901 13.69 21.74 30.13
N GLN A 902 12.51 22.36 30.06
CA GLN A 902 11.62 22.59 31.21
C GLN A 902 10.64 21.43 31.47
N ALA A 903 10.42 20.55 30.48
CA ALA A 903 9.46 19.47 30.58
C ALA A 903 9.81 18.49 31.72
N SER A 904 8.80 18.16 32.53
CA SER A 904 8.90 17.15 33.59
C SER A 904 8.77 15.74 33.01
N VAL A 905 9.49 14.80 33.63
CA VAL A 905 9.34 13.38 33.34
C VAL A 905 8.12 12.85 34.08
N THR A 906 7.22 12.21 33.36
CA THR A 906 6.06 11.52 33.92
C THR A 906 6.19 10.02 33.71
N GLN A 907 5.89 9.22 34.73
CA GLN A 907 5.72 7.78 34.56
C GLN A 907 4.25 7.49 34.27
N ALA A 908 3.94 7.09 33.04
CA ALA A 908 2.62 6.66 32.64
C ALA A 908 2.24 5.33 33.34
N LYS A 909 0.97 5.19 33.71
CA LYS A 909 0.40 3.92 34.18
C LYS A 909 0.28 2.94 33.00
N GLU A 910 0.27 1.64 33.28
CA GLU A 910 0.14 0.59 32.24
C GLU A 910 -1.29 0.47 31.69
N SER A 911 -2.30 0.93 32.41
CA SER A 911 -3.69 0.97 31.95
C SER A 911 -3.96 2.21 31.10
N ASP A 912 -4.71 2.05 30.02
CA ASP A 912 -5.23 3.17 29.25
C ASP A 912 -6.14 4.05 30.14
N ALA A 913 -6.14 5.35 29.84
CA ALA A 913 -7.03 6.29 30.51
C ALA A 913 -8.45 6.11 29.98
N GLU A 914 -9.42 5.91 30.86
CA GLU A 914 -10.82 5.93 30.50
C GLU A 914 -11.24 7.38 30.22
N VAL A 915 -11.86 7.61 29.06
CA VAL A 915 -12.22 8.94 28.56
C VAL A 915 -13.74 9.04 28.44
N ALA A 916 -14.33 10.14 28.91
CA ALA A 916 -15.71 10.50 28.59
C ALA A 916 -15.75 11.68 27.62
N PHE A 917 -16.65 11.63 26.64
CA PHE A 917 -16.91 12.77 25.76
C PHE A 917 -18.09 13.59 26.27
N VAL A 918 -17.94 14.91 26.26
CA VAL A 918 -18.91 15.88 26.75
C VAL A 918 -19.33 16.78 25.60
N PHE A 919 -20.57 16.69 25.18
CA PHE A 919 -21.09 17.45 24.06
C PHE A 919 -21.80 18.70 24.58
N SER A 920 -21.35 19.86 24.12
CA SER A 920 -21.85 21.17 24.55
C SER A 920 -23.31 21.40 24.15
N GLY A 921 -23.97 22.33 24.83
CA GLY A 921 -25.30 22.79 24.45
C GLY A 921 -25.27 23.96 23.47
N GLN A 922 -26.46 24.47 23.12
CA GLN A 922 -26.57 25.72 22.38
C GLN A 922 -26.18 26.91 23.30
N GLY A 923 -25.18 27.69 22.90
CA GLY A 923 -24.77 28.94 23.58
C GLY A 923 -23.31 29.36 23.34
N GLY A 924 -22.41 28.42 23.00
CA GLY A 924 -20.98 28.67 22.77
C GLY A 924 -20.57 28.88 21.31
N GLN A 925 -21.52 28.80 20.39
CA GLN A 925 -21.27 28.88 18.96
C GLN A 925 -20.77 30.26 18.48
N TYR A 926 -20.03 30.26 17.38
CA TYR A 926 -19.66 31.45 16.62
C TYR A 926 -19.47 31.11 15.14
N LEU A 927 -19.61 32.11 14.26
CA LEU A 927 -19.37 31.95 12.83
C LEU A 927 -17.90 31.57 12.57
N GLY A 928 -17.68 30.57 11.72
CA GLY A 928 -16.33 30.09 11.40
C GLY A 928 -15.72 29.13 12.43
N MET A 929 -16.51 28.65 13.41
CA MET A 929 -16.04 27.78 14.51
C MET A 929 -15.33 26.48 14.09
N GLY A 930 -15.53 26.00 12.85
CA GLY A 930 -14.84 24.81 12.32
C GLY A 930 -13.91 25.09 11.14
N ALA A 931 -13.74 26.36 10.72
CA ALA A 931 -13.10 26.71 9.46
C ALA A 931 -11.64 26.20 9.37
N ALA A 932 -10.84 26.44 10.42
CA ALA A 932 -9.45 26.02 10.45
C ALA A 932 -9.28 24.50 10.34
N LEU A 933 -10.13 23.73 11.03
CA LEU A 933 -10.10 22.26 10.97
C LEU A 933 -10.65 21.74 9.63
N TYR A 934 -11.66 22.40 9.06
CA TYR A 934 -12.17 22.06 7.73
C TYR A 934 -11.12 22.24 6.64
N GLU A 935 -10.25 23.25 6.76
CA GLU A 935 -9.15 23.48 5.83
C GLU A 935 -7.96 22.54 6.04
N THR A 936 -7.66 22.16 7.29
CA THR A 936 -6.38 21.51 7.65
C THR A 936 -6.51 20.02 7.99
N CYS A 937 -7.71 19.52 8.32
CA CYS A 937 -7.94 18.14 8.75
C CYS A 937 -8.94 17.45 7.83
N SER A 938 -8.46 16.50 7.01
CA SER A 938 -9.29 15.76 6.06
C SER A 938 -10.37 14.91 6.74
N VAL A 939 -10.08 14.28 7.88
CA VAL A 939 -11.05 13.48 8.64
C VAL A 939 -12.22 14.34 9.09
N PHE A 940 -11.92 15.50 9.71
CA PHE A 940 -12.94 16.45 10.14
C PHE A 940 -13.74 16.98 8.94
N LYS A 941 -13.06 17.39 7.87
CA LYS A 941 -13.69 17.85 6.63
C LYS A 941 -14.65 16.81 6.03
N ASN A 942 -14.25 15.55 5.97
CA ASN A 942 -15.06 14.48 5.38
C ASN A 942 -16.38 14.29 6.14
N HIS A 943 -16.35 14.30 7.47
CA HIS A 943 -17.56 14.18 8.28
C HIS A 943 -18.47 15.42 8.22
N ILE A 944 -17.90 16.62 8.09
CA ILE A 944 -18.67 17.83 7.79
C ILE A 944 -19.34 17.73 6.41
N ASP A 945 -18.61 17.30 5.38
CA ASP A 945 -19.14 17.15 4.02
C ASP A 945 -20.22 16.06 3.94
N GLU A 946 -20.09 14.99 4.72
CA GLU A 946 -21.12 13.95 4.89
C GLU A 946 -22.39 14.54 5.52
N CYS A 947 -22.27 15.24 6.66
CA CYS A 947 -23.39 15.92 7.32
C CYS A 947 -24.12 16.87 6.36
N ARG A 948 -23.34 17.69 5.64
CA ARG A 948 -23.84 18.64 4.64
C ARG A 948 -24.61 17.92 3.53
N SER A 949 -24.03 16.87 2.96
CA SER A 949 -24.63 16.13 1.85
C SER A 949 -25.97 15.51 2.26
N LEU A 950 -26.04 14.95 3.47
CA LEU A 950 -27.28 14.39 4.02
C LEU A 950 -28.36 15.46 4.21
N LEU A 951 -28.02 16.61 4.79
CA LEU A 951 -28.96 17.73 4.98
C LEU A 951 -29.51 18.25 3.65
N LEU A 952 -28.64 18.46 2.66
CA LEU A 952 -29.05 18.93 1.33
C LEU A 952 -29.95 17.91 0.62
N CYS A 953 -29.64 16.62 0.70
CA CYS A 953 -30.49 15.56 0.12
C CYS A 953 -31.88 15.50 0.76
N MET A 954 -32.00 15.87 2.04
CA MET A 954 -33.28 15.95 2.76
C MET A 954 -33.96 17.32 2.60
N GLY A 955 -33.40 18.23 1.81
CA GLY A 955 -33.97 19.54 1.53
C GLY A 955 -33.81 20.56 2.66
N PHE A 956 -32.77 20.43 3.49
CA PHE A 956 -32.39 21.40 4.52
C PHE A 956 -31.23 22.31 4.05
N GLY A 957 -30.94 23.35 4.83
CA GLY A 957 -29.94 24.36 4.47
C GLY A 957 -28.48 23.88 4.54
N ASP A 958 -27.58 24.65 3.92
CA ASP A 958 -26.15 24.34 3.83
C ASP A 958 -25.40 24.81 5.09
N ILE A 959 -24.92 23.87 5.90
CA ILE A 959 -24.19 24.14 7.15
C ILE A 959 -22.84 24.85 6.95
N LEU A 960 -22.26 24.84 5.75
CA LEU A 960 -20.97 25.51 5.51
C LEU A 960 -21.06 27.03 5.63
N SER A 961 -22.25 27.61 5.44
CA SER A 961 -22.48 29.05 5.65
C SER A 961 -22.23 29.50 7.10
N ILE A 962 -22.31 28.57 8.06
CA ILE A 962 -22.01 28.79 9.48
C ILE A 962 -20.59 28.32 9.80
N ILE A 963 -20.24 27.09 9.43
CA ILE A 963 -18.99 26.44 9.84
C ILE A 963 -17.75 27.08 9.21
N CYS A 964 -17.86 27.55 7.96
CA CYS A 964 -16.77 28.11 7.18
C CYS A 964 -16.98 29.60 6.85
N SER A 965 -17.82 30.31 7.62
CA SER A 965 -18.02 31.75 7.41
C SER A 965 -16.72 32.53 7.64
N SER A 966 -16.39 33.43 6.71
CA SER A 966 -15.21 34.29 6.77
C SER A 966 -15.49 35.72 7.27
N GLY A 967 -16.74 36.04 7.63
CA GLY A 967 -17.16 37.39 8.06
C GLY A 967 -18.03 37.40 9.31
N GLU A 968 -18.34 38.61 9.82
CA GLU A 968 -19.21 38.82 11.00
C GLU A 968 -20.68 38.45 10.77
N ALA A 969 -21.07 38.18 9.51
CA ALA A 969 -22.41 37.75 9.12
C ALA A 969 -22.34 36.53 8.21
N SER A 970 -23.31 35.62 8.35
CA SER A 970 -23.43 34.38 7.57
C SER A 970 -23.83 34.61 6.10
N GLY A 971 -24.31 35.81 5.77
CA GLY A 971 -24.91 36.12 4.46
C GLY A 971 -26.33 35.57 4.28
N LEU A 972 -26.89 34.92 5.31
CA LEU A 972 -28.24 34.38 5.33
C LEU A 972 -29.24 35.37 5.95
N SER A 973 -30.54 35.14 5.73
CA SER A 973 -31.56 35.82 6.53
C SER A 973 -31.51 35.32 7.98
N ALA A 974 -31.96 36.14 8.94
CA ALA A 974 -31.97 35.74 10.35
C ALA A 974 -32.75 34.44 10.62
N THR A 975 -33.76 34.15 9.79
CA THR A 975 -34.56 32.92 9.88
C THR A 975 -33.81 31.72 9.29
N ASP A 976 -33.14 31.87 8.15
CA ASP A 976 -32.36 30.79 7.53
C ASP A 976 -31.13 30.44 8.37
N GLU A 977 -30.48 31.45 8.96
CA GLU A 977 -29.38 31.25 9.90
C GLU A 977 -29.84 30.45 11.13
N LEU A 978 -31.00 30.81 11.69
CA LEU A 978 -31.60 30.09 12.81
C LEU A 978 -31.98 28.65 12.45
N GLU A 979 -32.46 28.41 11.22
CA GLU A 979 -32.80 27.06 10.72
C GLU A 979 -31.57 26.14 10.67
N ILE A 980 -30.43 26.67 10.22
CA ILE A 980 -29.21 25.88 9.97
C ILE A 980 -28.39 25.68 11.25
N TYR A 981 -28.49 26.62 12.20
CA TYR A 981 -27.56 26.71 13.33
C TYR A 981 -27.45 25.43 14.17
N GLN A 982 -28.56 24.83 14.59
CA GLN A 982 -28.51 23.62 15.44
C GLN A 982 -27.88 22.44 14.70
N THR A 983 -28.14 22.31 13.40
CA THR A 983 -27.53 21.25 12.58
C THR A 983 -26.03 21.49 12.35
N ALA A 984 -25.60 22.76 12.28
CA ALA A 984 -24.19 23.10 12.16
C ALA A 984 -23.40 22.80 13.45
N VAL A 985 -23.98 23.08 14.63
CA VAL A 985 -23.40 22.73 15.94
C VAL A 985 -23.27 21.22 16.08
N PHE A 986 -24.35 20.48 15.81
CA PHE A 986 -24.31 19.01 15.83
C PHE A 986 -23.26 18.45 14.87
N ALA A 987 -23.17 18.96 13.64
CA ALA A 987 -22.20 18.50 12.66
C ALA A 987 -20.75 18.76 13.11
N LEU A 988 -20.49 19.91 13.75
CA LEU A 988 -19.20 20.23 14.35
C LEU A 988 -18.84 19.23 15.45
N GLU A 989 -19.73 19.06 16.44
CA GLU A 989 -19.55 18.16 17.58
C GLU A 989 -19.33 16.70 17.16
N TYR A 990 -20.16 16.20 16.25
CA TYR A 990 -20.00 14.87 15.67
C TYR A 990 -18.64 14.74 14.98
N SER A 991 -18.26 15.71 14.15
CA SER A 991 -16.99 15.66 13.41
C SER A 991 -15.77 15.76 14.32
N LEU A 992 -15.85 16.49 15.43
CA LEU A 992 -14.81 16.53 16.46
C LEU A 992 -14.69 15.19 17.19
N ALA A 993 -15.80 14.57 17.59
CA ALA A 993 -15.79 13.24 18.21
C ALA A 993 -15.18 12.20 17.25
N GLN A 994 -15.59 12.20 15.98
CA GLN A 994 -15.03 11.33 14.96
C GLN A 994 -13.52 11.56 14.76
N MET A 995 -13.06 12.82 14.81
CA MET A 995 -11.64 13.15 14.73
C MET A 995 -10.86 12.56 15.91
N TRP A 996 -11.33 12.76 17.15
CA TRP A 996 -10.71 12.18 18.34
C TRP A 996 -10.68 10.65 18.29
N MET A 997 -11.78 10.04 17.84
CA MET A 997 -11.86 8.59 17.66
C MET A 997 -10.91 8.07 16.58
N SER A 998 -10.69 8.84 15.52
CA SER A 998 -9.71 8.49 14.47
C SER A 998 -8.27 8.47 14.99
N TRP A 999 -7.97 9.17 16.10
CA TRP A 999 -6.67 9.16 16.75
C TRP A 999 -6.53 8.06 17.82
N GLY A 1000 -7.52 7.18 17.94
CA GLY A 1000 -7.51 6.02 18.81
C GLY A 1000 -8.18 6.20 20.17
N LEU A 1001 -8.81 7.35 20.44
CA LEU A 1001 -9.60 7.53 21.67
C LEU A 1001 -10.98 6.85 21.51
N SER A 1002 -11.40 6.09 22.51
CA SER A 1002 -12.75 5.51 22.55
C SER A 1002 -13.44 5.95 23.84
N PRO A 1003 -14.58 6.66 23.76
CA PRO A 1003 -15.26 7.11 24.96
C PRO A 1003 -15.88 5.90 25.69
N VAL A 1004 -15.68 5.83 27.00
CA VAL A 1004 -16.34 4.85 27.88
C VAL A 1004 -17.74 5.29 28.30
N ALA A 1005 -18.03 6.59 28.17
CA ALA A 1005 -19.32 7.19 28.43
C ALA A 1005 -19.47 8.48 27.63
N VAL A 1006 -20.71 8.89 27.37
CA VAL A 1006 -21.02 10.16 26.73
C VAL A 1006 -22.01 10.97 27.55
N VAL A 1007 -21.78 12.27 27.57
CA VAL A 1007 -22.65 13.25 28.23
C VAL A 1007 -22.95 14.33 27.22
N GLY A 1008 -24.21 14.67 27.01
CA GLY A 1008 -24.55 15.80 26.15
C GLY A 1008 -25.49 16.75 26.84
N HIS A 1009 -25.19 18.04 26.80
CA HIS A 1009 -26.07 19.07 27.34
C HIS A 1009 -27.06 19.48 26.25
N SER A 1010 -28.36 19.31 26.50
CA SER A 1010 -29.38 19.91 25.62
C SER A 1010 -29.25 19.41 24.17
N LEU A 1011 -28.88 20.27 23.22
CA LEU A 1011 -28.62 19.90 21.82
C LEU A 1011 -27.47 18.88 21.67
N GLY A 1012 -26.42 18.95 22.49
CA GLY A 1012 -25.28 18.05 22.41
C GLY A 1012 -25.63 16.59 22.72
N GLU A 1013 -26.77 16.33 23.38
CA GLU A 1013 -27.23 14.96 23.60
C GLU A 1013 -27.49 14.22 22.28
N TYR A 1014 -27.87 14.91 21.20
CA TYR A 1014 -28.02 14.24 19.91
C TYR A 1014 -26.68 13.73 19.37
N ALA A 1015 -25.59 14.49 19.52
CA ALA A 1015 -24.24 14.04 19.13
C ALA A 1015 -23.78 12.87 20.02
N ALA A 1016 -24.00 12.97 21.33
CA ALA A 1016 -23.76 11.88 22.28
C ALA A 1016 -24.51 10.60 21.88
N LEU A 1017 -25.79 10.70 21.52
CA LEU A 1017 -26.63 9.56 21.13
C LEU A 1017 -26.20 8.93 19.80
N VAL A 1018 -25.64 9.69 18.87
CA VAL A 1018 -25.04 9.13 17.65
C VAL A 1018 -23.75 8.37 17.97
N VAL A 1019 -22.88 8.95 18.80
CA VAL A 1019 -21.65 8.27 19.25
C VAL A 1019 -21.95 7.00 20.05
N ALA A 1020 -23.01 7.02 20.87
CA ALA A 1020 -23.49 5.85 21.59
C ALA A 1020 -24.26 4.84 20.73
N GLY A 1021 -24.54 5.16 19.46
CA GLY A 1021 -25.21 4.27 18.52
C GLY A 1021 -26.75 4.19 18.65
N VAL A 1022 -27.36 5.06 19.45
CA VAL A 1022 -28.83 5.14 19.61
C VAL A 1022 -29.49 5.69 18.36
N LEU A 1023 -28.89 6.71 17.74
CA LEU A 1023 -29.32 7.33 16.50
C LEU A 1023 -28.31 7.10 15.39
N SER A 1024 -28.79 6.94 14.15
CA SER A 1024 -27.92 7.08 12.98
C SER A 1024 -27.61 8.56 12.72
N LEU A 1025 -26.46 8.85 12.10
CA LEU A 1025 -26.09 10.22 11.70
C LEU A 1025 -27.21 10.91 10.90
N ARG A 1026 -27.76 10.21 9.91
CA ARG A 1026 -28.88 10.70 9.08
C ARG A 1026 -30.13 10.98 9.91
N SER A 1027 -30.49 10.08 10.85
CA SER A 1027 -31.64 10.25 11.72
C SER A 1027 -31.50 11.47 12.63
N ALA A 1028 -30.33 11.66 13.24
CA ALA A 1028 -30.08 12.80 14.12
C ALA A 1028 -30.18 14.13 13.35
N LEU A 1029 -29.53 14.24 12.19
CA LEU A 1029 -29.64 15.42 11.32
C LEU A 1029 -31.08 15.70 10.92
N PHE A 1030 -31.84 14.67 10.52
CA PHE A 1030 -33.24 14.80 10.15
C PHE A 1030 -34.11 15.30 11.31
N VAL A 1031 -33.94 14.72 12.50
CA VAL A 1031 -34.73 15.08 13.70
C VAL A 1031 -34.41 16.51 14.13
N ILE A 1032 -33.13 16.89 14.20
CA ILE A 1032 -32.72 18.25 14.61
C ILE A 1032 -33.24 19.28 13.60
N ALA A 1033 -33.04 19.04 12.30
CA ALA A 1033 -33.48 19.98 11.27
C ALA A 1033 -35.01 20.12 11.24
N SER A 1034 -35.74 19.00 11.40
CA SER A 1034 -37.20 18.99 11.48
C SER A 1034 -37.69 19.71 12.73
N ARG A 1035 -37.04 19.51 13.88
CA ARG A 1035 -37.33 20.21 15.14
C ARG A 1035 -37.25 21.73 14.94
N VAL A 1036 -36.18 22.23 14.34
CA VAL A 1036 -36.03 23.68 14.13
C VAL A 1036 -37.10 24.24 13.18
N ARG A 1037 -37.43 23.53 12.10
CA ARG A 1037 -38.53 23.95 11.21
C ARG A 1037 -39.88 23.97 11.92
N LEU A 1038 -40.16 22.98 12.76
CA LEU A 1038 -41.38 22.95 13.56
C LEU A 1038 -41.41 24.13 14.55
N MET A 1039 -40.29 24.43 15.21
CA MET A 1039 -40.15 25.59 16.10
C MET A 1039 -40.51 26.89 15.38
N LEU A 1040 -39.92 27.13 14.21
CA LEU A 1040 -40.18 28.34 13.41
C LEU A 1040 -41.64 28.46 12.95
N ARG A 1041 -42.35 27.33 12.79
CA ARG A 1041 -43.73 27.30 12.31
C ARG A 1041 -44.78 27.38 13.41
N LYS A 1042 -44.52 26.78 14.57
CA LYS A 1042 -45.53 26.55 15.62
C LYS A 1042 -45.30 27.33 16.91
N CYS A 1043 -44.07 27.81 17.16
CA CYS A 1043 -43.76 28.59 18.35
C CYS A 1043 -43.71 30.08 18.01
N GLU A 1044 -44.19 30.90 18.95
CA GLU A 1044 -44.07 32.35 18.83
C GLU A 1044 -42.63 32.81 19.11
N MET A 1045 -41.97 33.37 18.09
CA MET A 1045 -40.63 33.93 18.23
C MET A 1045 -40.64 35.21 19.07
N ASN A 1046 -39.62 35.37 19.92
CA ASN A 1046 -39.36 36.59 20.71
C ASN A 1046 -40.50 36.99 21.67
N THR A 1047 -41.39 36.07 22.05
CA THR A 1047 -42.38 36.28 23.14
C THR A 1047 -41.93 35.63 24.45
N THR A 1048 -41.15 34.56 24.34
CA THR A 1048 -40.50 33.85 25.44
C THR A 1048 -38.98 33.92 25.29
N GLY A 1049 -38.25 33.65 26.37
CA GLY A 1049 -36.78 33.62 26.36
C GLY A 1049 -36.23 32.81 27.52
N MET A 1050 -34.95 33.01 27.83
CA MET A 1050 -34.26 32.33 28.92
C MET A 1050 -33.36 33.30 29.70
N ILE A 1051 -33.12 33.03 30.98
CA ILE A 1051 -32.18 33.75 31.83
C ILE A 1051 -31.27 32.76 32.56
N ALA A 1052 -29.95 32.91 32.40
CA ALA A 1052 -28.97 32.18 33.17
C ALA A 1052 -28.77 32.86 34.53
N ILE A 1053 -28.80 32.07 35.61
CA ILE A 1053 -28.75 32.56 36.99
C ILE A 1053 -27.68 31.79 37.75
N ASN A 1054 -26.72 32.51 38.33
CA ASN A 1054 -25.72 31.98 39.25
C ASN A 1054 -26.33 31.92 40.67
N ASN A 1055 -27.36 31.08 40.82
CA ASN A 1055 -27.91 30.68 42.10
C ASN A 1055 -28.46 29.24 42.00
N GLY A 1056 -28.52 28.54 43.14
CA GLY A 1056 -28.91 27.14 43.18
C GLY A 1056 -30.36 26.91 42.76
N PRO A 1057 -30.68 25.82 42.02
CA PRO A 1057 -32.04 25.56 41.51
C PRO A 1057 -33.12 25.57 42.59
N THR A 1058 -32.82 25.06 43.78
CA THR A 1058 -33.75 25.04 44.92
C THR A 1058 -34.12 26.43 45.40
N GLU A 1059 -33.15 27.36 45.47
CA GLU A 1059 -33.41 28.75 45.87
C GLU A 1059 -34.12 29.53 44.77
N VAL A 1060 -33.73 29.29 43.52
CA VAL A 1060 -34.43 29.87 42.36
C VAL A 1060 -35.89 29.42 42.33
N GLN A 1061 -36.18 28.14 42.59
CA GLN A 1061 -37.57 27.67 42.65
C GLN A 1061 -38.38 28.38 43.74
N LYS A 1062 -37.82 28.58 44.95
CA LYS A 1062 -38.48 29.35 46.02
C LYS A 1062 -38.78 30.79 45.57
N ILE A 1063 -37.87 31.40 44.82
CA ILE A 1063 -38.09 32.75 44.26
C ILE A 1063 -39.25 32.72 43.26
N LEU A 1064 -39.27 31.75 42.34
CA LEU A 1064 -40.37 31.60 41.38
C LEU A 1064 -41.72 31.40 42.08
N ASP A 1065 -41.75 30.63 43.18
CA ASP A 1065 -42.97 30.37 43.95
C ASP A 1065 -43.40 31.56 44.82
N SER A 1066 -42.53 32.56 45.03
CA SER A 1066 -42.77 33.68 45.96
C SER A 1066 -43.75 34.74 45.44
N SER A 1067 -44.03 34.75 44.13
CA SER A 1067 -44.83 35.80 43.49
C SER A 1067 -45.56 35.28 42.26
N SER A 1068 -46.82 35.69 42.10
CA SER A 1068 -47.60 35.40 40.89
C SER A 1068 -47.01 36.03 39.63
N LEU A 1069 -46.10 37.01 39.76
CA LEU A 1069 -45.35 37.58 38.64
C LEU A 1069 -44.44 36.56 37.94
N PHE A 1070 -44.09 35.47 38.61
CA PHE A 1070 -43.20 34.43 38.11
C PHE A 1070 -43.92 33.12 37.80
N GLU A 1071 -45.25 33.05 37.94
CA GLU A 1071 -46.05 31.83 37.79
C GLU A 1071 -45.87 31.15 36.43
N ALA A 1072 -45.59 31.92 35.38
CA ALA A 1072 -45.35 31.41 34.02
C ALA A 1072 -43.88 31.09 33.70
N LEU A 1073 -42.97 31.12 34.70
CA LEU A 1073 -41.55 30.81 34.55
C LEU A 1073 -41.24 29.44 35.13
N SER A 1074 -40.32 28.70 34.49
CA SER A 1074 -39.86 27.40 34.97
C SER A 1074 -38.35 27.26 34.81
N ILE A 1075 -37.72 26.45 35.66
CA ILE A 1075 -36.31 26.08 35.49
C ILE A 1075 -36.22 25.17 34.26
N ALA A 1076 -35.46 25.60 33.25
CA ALA A 1076 -35.22 24.92 31.99
C ALA A 1076 -33.97 24.04 32.04
N CYS A 1077 -32.92 24.45 32.77
CA CYS A 1077 -31.68 23.69 32.88
C CYS A 1077 -31.16 23.68 34.31
N TYR A 1078 -30.86 22.50 34.84
CA TYR A 1078 -30.17 22.26 36.11
C TYR A 1078 -28.70 21.95 35.82
N ASN A 1079 -27.85 22.98 35.77
CA ASN A 1079 -26.47 22.84 35.30
C ASN A 1079 -25.50 22.46 36.41
N SER A 1080 -25.68 23.03 37.61
CA SER A 1080 -24.84 22.74 38.78
C SER A 1080 -25.62 23.00 40.07
N VAL A 1081 -24.95 22.83 41.22
CA VAL A 1081 -25.50 23.22 42.54
C VAL A 1081 -25.67 24.74 42.70
N SER A 1082 -25.01 25.54 41.87
CA SER A 1082 -24.99 27.00 41.92
C SER A 1082 -25.49 27.68 40.64
N ASP A 1083 -25.82 26.93 39.59
CA ASP A 1083 -26.15 27.46 38.28
C ASP A 1083 -27.36 26.78 37.68
N CYS A 1084 -28.32 27.58 37.25
CA CYS A 1084 -29.49 27.12 36.52
C CYS A 1084 -29.92 28.13 35.45
N VAL A 1085 -30.80 27.69 34.57
CA VAL A 1085 -31.42 28.53 33.55
C VAL A 1085 -32.92 28.49 33.73
N VAL A 1086 -33.57 29.65 33.76
CA VAL A 1086 -35.03 29.78 33.82
C VAL A 1086 -35.55 30.22 32.45
N ALA A 1087 -36.68 29.67 32.01
CA ALA A 1087 -37.34 29.99 30.75
C ALA A 1087 -38.80 30.41 30.97
N GLY A 1088 -39.33 31.22 30.06
CA GLY A 1088 -40.73 31.65 30.07
C GLY A 1088 -40.95 33.00 29.38
N PRO A 1089 -42.09 33.69 29.61
CA PRO A 1089 -42.39 34.97 28.98
C PRO A 1089 -41.35 36.06 29.28
N LEU A 1090 -40.98 36.85 28.27
CA LEU A 1090 -39.94 37.89 28.40
C LEU A 1090 -40.28 38.94 29.47
N THR A 1091 -41.57 39.23 29.68
CA THR A 1091 -42.03 40.13 30.75
C THR A 1091 -41.72 39.58 32.13
N GLY A 1092 -42.01 38.29 32.35
CA GLY A 1092 -41.68 37.58 33.58
C GLY A 1092 -40.17 37.51 33.81
N LEU A 1093 -39.38 37.21 32.77
CA LEU A 1093 -37.91 37.16 32.88
C LEU A 1093 -37.28 38.50 33.23
N LYS A 1094 -37.82 39.62 32.71
CA LYS A 1094 -37.38 40.97 33.09
C LYS A 1094 -37.72 41.29 34.54
N ALA A 1095 -38.91 40.89 35.00
CA ALA A 1095 -39.30 41.04 36.40
C ALA A 1095 -38.42 40.21 37.33
N LEU A 1096 -38.16 38.95 36.96
CA LEU A 1096 -37.26 38.05 37.69
C LEU A 1096 -35.86 38.63 37.73
N LYS A 1097 -35.32 39.12 36.60
CA LYS A 1097 -34.03 39.80 36.58
C LYS A 1097 -33.97 40.98 37.55
N SER A 1098 -34.99 41.84 37.54
CA SER A 1098 -35.06 42.98 38.45
C SER A 1098 -35.05 42.54 39.91
N HIS A 1099 -35.79 41.48 40.25
CA HIS A 1099 -35.82 40.91 41.60
C HIS A 1099 -34.48 40.28 42.00
N LEU A 1100 -33.84 39.54 41.09
CA LEU A 1100 -32.52 38.96 41.32
C LEU A 1100 -31.46 40.03 41.54
N ASP A 1101 -31.56 41.16 40.83
CA ASP A 1101 -30.63 42.28 40.97
C ASP A 1101 -30.88 43.08 42.27
N SER A 1102 -32.15 43.26 42.68
CA SER A 1102 -32.52 44.11 43.82
C SER A 1102 -32.59 43.41 45.17
N GLU A 1103 -33.04 42.16 45.23
CA GLU A 1103 -33.29 41.43 46.49
C GLU A 1103 -32.26 40.32 46.74
N VAL A 1104 -31.87 39.59 45.69
CA VAL A 1104 -31.01 38.40 45.81
C VAL A 1104 -29.54 38.74 45.61
N HIS A 1105 -29.26 39.77 44.79
CA HIS A 1105 -27.94 40.23 44.39
C HIS A 1105 -27.04 39.15 43.77
N CYS A 1106 -27.61 38.30 42.91
CA CYS A 1106 -26.85 37.27 42.18
C CYS A 1106 -26.60 37.64 40.71
N LYS A 1107 -25.56 37.07 40.09
CA LYS A 1107 -25.29 37.28 38.66
C LYS A 1107 -26.39 36.62 37.83
N SER A 1108 -27.01 37.41 36.95
CA SER A 1108 -28.06 36.94 36.06
C SER A 1108 -27.95 37.58 34.67
N ILE A 1109 -28.10 36.79 33.61
CA ILE A 1109 -27.98 37.23 32.21
C ILE A 1109 -29.15 36.67 31.40
N ILE A 1110 -29.95 37.55 30.80
CA ILE A 1110 -30.96 37.14 29.82
C ILE A 1110 -30.24 36.70 28.54
N LEU A 1111 -30.52 35.47 28.10
CA LEU A 1111 -29.88 34.86 26.94
C LEU A 1111 -30.48 35.41 25.65
N ASN A 1112 -29.62 35.66 24.65
CA ASN A 1112 -30.05 36.11 23.32
C ASN A 1112 -30.53 34.92 22.49
N VAL A 1113 -31.72 34.41 22.81
CA VAL A 1113 -32.34 33.28 22.14
C VAL A 1113 -33.79 33.60 21.75
N PRO A 1114 -34.29 33.09 20.61
CA PRO A 1114 -35.61 33.45 20.08
C PRO A 1114 -36.78 32.77 20.82
N PHE A 1115 -36.49 31.79 21.68
CA PHE A 1115 -37.49 30.98 22.38
C PHE A 1115 -37.07 30.66 23.81
N GLY A 1116 -38.05 30.46 24.68
CA GLY A 1116 -37.85 29.81 25.98
C GLY A 1116 -37.80 28.29 25.84
N TYR A 1117 -36.65 27.75 25.45
CA TYR A 1117 -36.44 26.30 25.32
C TYR A 1117 -36.70 25.56 26.66
N TYR A 1118 -37.08 24.28 26.60
CA TYR A 1118 -37.31 23.43 27.78
C TYR A 1118 -38.35 24.02 28.74
N SER A 1119 -39.41 24.60 28.17
CA SER A 1119 -40.55 25.18 28.87
C SER A 1119 -41.85 24.92 28.10
N ALA A 1120 -42.98 25.34 28.68
CA ALA A 1120 -44.29 25.25 28.05
C ALA A 1120 -44.36 25.92 26.64
N ALA A 1121 -43.43 26.82 26.32
CA ALA A 1121 -43.32 27.42 24.99
C ALA A 1121 -43.06 26.39 23.87
N MET A 1122 -42.48 25.24 24.20
CA MET A 1122 -42.17 24.16 23.25
C MET A 1122 -43.29 23.12 23.11
N ASN A 1123 -44.33 23.17 23.96
CA ASN A 1123 -45.47 22.24 23.91
C ASN A 1123 -46.14 22.12 22.53
N PRO A 1124 -46.26 23.19 21.70
CA PRO A 1124 -46.85 23.09 20.37
C PRO A 1124 -46.10 22.15 19.40
N LEU A 1125 -44.89 21.69 19.76
CA LEU A 1125 -44.02 20.86 18.93
C LEU A 1125 -44.07 19.38 19.29
N VAL A 1126 -44.53 19.04 20.49
CA VAL A 1126 -44.32 17.72 21.10
C VAL A 1126 -44.93 16.60 20.25
N ASP A 1127 -46.17 16.78 19.79
CA ASP A 1127 -46.88 15.78 18.99
C ASP A 1127 -46.26 15.59 17.60
N ASP A 1128 -45.91 16.68 16.90
CA ASP A 1128 -45.31 16.58 15.56
C ASP A 1128 -43.88 16.05 15.63
N LEU A 1129 -43.11 16.44 16.65
CA LEU A 1129 -41.76 15.93 16.84
C LEU A 1129 -41.81 14.44 17.14
N ASN A 1130 -42.75 13.99 18.00
CA ASN A 1130 -42.95 12.55 18.23
C ASN A 1130 -43.28 11.82 16.91
N ALA A 1131 -44.16 12.36 16.07
CA ALA A 1131 -44.47 11.78 14.77
C ALA A 1131 -43.26 11.72 13.83
N VAL A 1132 -42.39 12.73 13.84
CA VAL A 1132 -41.09 12.70 13.12
C VAL A 1132 -40.22 11.55 13.63
N LEU A 1133 -40.15 11.37 14.95
CA LEU A 1133 -39.32 10.34 15.58
C LEU A 1133 -39.85 8.91 15.38
N GLU A 1134 -41.15 8.72 15.22
CA GLU A 1134 -41.74 7.43 14.86
C GLU A 1134 -41.28 6.95 13.47
N THR A 1135 -40.80 7.87 12.61
CA THR A 1135 -40.25 7.52 11.29
C THR A 1135 -38.78 7.11 11.33
N VAL A 1136 -38.08 7.31 12.46
CA VAL A 1136 -36.66 6.97 12.59
C VAL A 1136 -36.46 5.71 13.41
N LYS A 1137 -35.45 4.91 13.04
CA LYS A 1137 -35.06 3.74 13.81
C LYS A 1137 -34.18 4.15 14.99
N LEU A 1138 -34.62 3.82 16.20
CA LEU A 1138 -33.89 4.00 17.46
C LEU A 1138 -33.29 2.65 17.89
N GLN A 1139 -32.12 2.69 18.54
CA GLN A 1139 -31.44 1.51 19.08
C GLN A 1139 -31.10 1.72 20.55
N ALA A 1140 -30.86 0.62 21.27
CA ALA A 1140 -30.26 0.70 22.60
C ALA A 1140 -28.83 1.28 22.52
N PRO A 1141 -28.38 2.03 23.53
CA PRO A 1141 -27.03 2.57 23.55
C PRO A 1141 -26.00 1.44 23.66
N LYS A 1142 -24.80 1.67 23.10
CA LYS A 1142 -23.65 0.75 23.17
C LYS A 1142 -22.68 1.10 24.30
N ILE A 1143 -22.72 2.34 24.76
CA ILE A 1143 -21.94 2.87 25.89
C ILE A 1143 -22.88 3.70 26.79
N PRO A 1144 -22.57 3.85 28.08
CA PRO A 1144 -23.33 4.68 29.01
C PRO A 1144 -23.63 6.09 28.47
N VAL A 1145 -24.89 6.52 28.60
CA VAL A 1145 -25.37 7.85 28.19
C VAL A 1145 -26.03 8.56 29.36
N VAL A 1146 -25.63 9.80 29.65
CA VAL A 1146 -26.35 10.65 30.62
C VAL A 1146 -27.62 11.22 29.99
N SER A 1147 -28.78 10.84 30.53
CA SER A 1147 -30.08 11.33 30.07
C SER A 1147 -30.40 12.72 30.65
N ASN A 1148 -30.68 13.68 29.78
CA ASN A 1148 -31.13 15.01 30.22
C ASN A 1148 -32.55 15.02 30.80
N VAL A 1149 -33.46 14.16 30.34
CA VAL A 1149 -34.85 14.13 30.82
C VAL A 1149 -34.96 13.45 32.19
N PHE A 1150 -34.26 12.32 32.35
CA PHE A 1150 -34.36 11.53 33.58
C PHE A 1150 -33.38 11.95 34.66
N GLY A 1151 -32.25 12.58 34.30
CA GLY A 1151 -31.19 12.90 35.27
C GLY A 1151 -30.47 11.64 35.78
N SER A 1152 -30.40 10.60 34.95
CA SER A 1152 -29.78 9.32 35.28
C SER A 1152 -28.93 8.81 34.11
N VAL A 1153 -28.08 7.81 34.39
CA VAL A 1153 -27.32 7.10 33.35
C VAL A 1153 -28.19 6.01 32.74
N VAL A 1154 -28.16 5.92 31.41
CA VAL A 1154 -28.75 4.83 30.63
C VAL A 1154 -27.64 3.88 30.25
N GLU A 1155 -27.73 2.64 30.72
CA GLU A 1155 -26.70 1.63 30.54
C GLU A 1155 -26.77 0.96 29.15
N PRO A 1156 -25.64 0.41 28.65
CA PRO A 1156 -25.61 -0.30 27.38
C PRO A 1156 -26.67 -1.41 27.27
N GLY A 1157 -27.37 -1.46 26.15
CA GLY A 1157 -28.39 -2.48 25.88
C GLY A 1157 -29.81 -2.14 26.35
N ASP A 1158 -30.01 -1.06 27.12
CA ASP A 1158 -31.35 -0.62 27.52
C ASP A 1158 -32.09 0.11 26.38
N ALA A 1159 -32.99 -0.60 25.70
CA ALA A 1159 -33.84 -0.05 24.64
C ALA A 1159 -35.09 0.67 25.17
N SER A 1160 -35.37 0.63 26.47
CA SER A 1160 -36.64 1.12 27.03
C SER A 1160 -36.68 2.64 27.23
N VAL A 1161 -35.53 3.29 27.26
CA VAL A 1161 -35.39 4.71 27.61
C VAL A 1161 -35.51 5.61 26.38
N PHE A 1162 -34.64 5.45 25.39
CA PHE A 1162 -34.59 6.31 24.19
C PHE A 1162 -35.68 5.93 23.17
N THR A 1163 -36.92 6.29 23.49
CA THR A 1163 -38.11 6.11 22.65
C THR A 1163 -38.47 7.40 21.90
N SER A 1164 -39.39 7.37 20.93
CA SER A 1164 -39.87 8.61 20.27
C SER A 1164 -40.39 9.64 21.30
N THR A 1165 -41.10 9.16 22.33
CA THR A 1165 -41.59 9.96 23.45
C THR A 1165 -40.46 10.58 24.27
N TYR A 1166 -39.30 9.94 24.36
CA TYR A 1166 -38.14 10.52 25.06
C TYR A 1166 -37.72 11.84 24.43
N PHE A 1167 -37.56 11.86 23.11
CA PHE A 1167 -37.05 13.04 22.40
C PHE A 1167 -38.10 14.16 22.27
N SER A 1168 -39.40 13.82 22.25
CA SER A 1168 -40.45 14.84 22.33
C SER A 1168 -40.48 15.48 23.71
N ARG A 1169 -40.31 14.69 24.78
CA ARG A 1169 -40.11 15.19 26.16
C ARG A 1169 -38.83 16.00 26.29
N HIS A 1170 -37.73 15.54 25.71
CA HIS A 1170 -36.44 16.24 25.69
C HIS A 1170 -36.57 17.67 25.20
N CYS A 1171 -37.43 17.95 24.21
CA CYS A 1171 -37.58 19.31 23.69
C CYS A 1171 -38.33 20.27 24.64
N ALA A 1172 -39.15 19.76 25.56
CA ALA A 1172 -40.08 20.56 26.37
C ALA A 1172 -39.82 20.48 27.89
N GLU A 1173 -39.24 19.37 28.36
CA GLU A 1173 -38.92 19.14 29.76
C GLU A 1173 -37.54 19.68 30.14
N PRO A 1174 -37.29 20.00 31.43
CA PRO A 1174 -36.02 20.55 31.87
C PRO A 1174 -34.83 19.60 31.66
N VAL A 1175 -33.67 20.19 31.34
CA VAL A 1175 -32.38 19.50 31.24
C VAL A 1175 -31.80 19.27 32.63
N LYS A 1176 -31.84 18.02 33.12
CA LYS A 1176 -31.33 17.58 34.43
C LYS A 1176 -29.84 17.20 34.39
N PHE A 1177 -29.01 18.09 33.86
CA PHE A 1177 -27.59 17.82 33.60
C PHE A 1177 -26.80 17.49 34.86
N SER A 1178 -26.96 18.27 35.93
CA SER A 1178 -26.21 18.06 37.19
C SER A 1178 -26.53 16.74 37.87
N GLU A 1179 -27.81 16.33 37.88
CA GLU A 1179 -28.26 15.03 38.42
C GLU A 1179 -27.66 13.88 37.61
N GLY A 1180 -27.78 13.95 36.28
CA GLY A 1180 -27.24 12.93 35.39
C GLY A 1180 -25.71 12.81 35.45
N PHE A 1181 -25.01 13.94 35.53
CA PHE A 1181 -23.56 13.97 35.69
C PHE A 1181 -23.12 13.38 37.04
N ALA A 1182 -23.84 13.70 38.12
CA ALA A 1182 -23.58 13.12 39.44
C ALA A 1182 -23.85 11.61 39.46
N ALA A 1183 -24.88 11.14 38.75
CA ALA A 1183 -25.18 9.72 38.60
C ALA A 1183 -24.04 8.98 37.86
N LEU A 1184 -23.47 9.60 36.81
CA LEU A 1184 -22.33 9.04 36.09
C LEU A 1184 -21.08 8.94 36.97
N LEU A 1185 -20.78 9.99 37.76
CA LEU A 1185 -19.67 9.97 38.71
C LEU A 1185 -19.82 8.94 39.84
N ALA A 1186 -21.06 8.64 40.23
CA ALA A 1186 -21.35 7.64 41.25
C ALA A 1186 -21.19 6.20 40.73
N ASN A 1187 -21.20 5.99 39.40
CA ASN A 1187 -21.00 4.68 38.79
C ASN A 1187 -19.50 4.37 38.64
N ALA A 1188 -18.99 3.46 39.47
CA ALA A 1188 -17.59 3.04 39.44
C ALA A 1188 -17.18 2.35 38.13
N GLU A 1189 -18.12 1.75 37.38
CA GLU A 1189 -17.87 1.10 36.10
C GLU A 1189 -17.81 2.09 34.92
N SER A 1190 -18.17 3.35 35.13
CA SER A 1190 -18.16 4.42 34.12
C SER A 1190 -17.26 5.60 34.50
N ALA A 1191 -16.33 5.39 35.44
CA ALA A 1191 -15.53 6.44 36.06
C ALA A 1191 -14.40 6.94 35.15
N ALA A 1192 -14.75 7.78 34.18
CA ALA A 1192 -13.77 8.41 33.29
C ALA A 1192 -12.72 9.23 34.07
N SER A 1193 -11.46 8.93 33.78
CA SER A 1193 -10.30 9.64 34.33
C SER A 1193 -9.97 10.93 33.58
N VAL A 1194 -10.46 11.07 32.35
CA VAL A 1194 -10.27 12.22 31.47
C VAL A 1194 -11.61 12.57 30.81
N TRP A 1195 -11.90 13.86 30.73
CA TRP A 1195 -13.13 14.38 30.11
C TRP A 1195 -12.73 15.30 28.96
N ILE A 1196 -13.28 15.03 27.78
CA ILE A 1196 -13.02 15.81 26.56
C ILE A 1196 -14.33 16.44 26.14
N GLU A 1197 -14.35 17.77 26.07
CA GLU A 1197 -15.42 18.53 25.44
C GLU A 1197 -15.20 18.61 23.93
#